data_AF-A0A947EC14-F1
#
_entry.id   AF-A0A947EC14-F1
#
_cell.length_a   1.000
_cell.length_b   1.000
_cell.length_c   1.000
_cell.angle_alpha   90.00
_cell.angle_beta   90.00
_cell.angle_gamma   90.00
#
_symmetry.space_group_name_H-M   'P 1'
#
loop_
_entity.id
_entity.type
_entity.pdbx_description
1 polymer ?
#
loop_
_entity_poly.entity_id
_entity_poly.type
_entity_poly.pdbx_seq_one_letter_code
_entity_poly.pdbx_strand_id
1 'polypeptide(L)'
;VSMRGETPSGAATRGITIDNSTVIANDITLSGRSSQGAAVALGGSFGAPSTLDTASGLISVRGFADGLVSTGADSTGVVLENLEVTLGSAGSLYVAGRSNNQSSSFGPAGVRYRNTNIVAAADSTGTITLAGEIAGNAGLGGLAFLNAQSAPLTISAGVVNGVTQATGAHVVIGGSAEQGLPIDLGLGFGTDIRTNGVVNLRPIGVDTAGNLVEQPGRAITVGSEPSGNAFFINSNWLATPNATRSGISAGRGVVLGSSLHTGLITVEDGMLTQHADVSLTLQNQGTNSAGIELRSGNTLQNLGLRTTGNITQTGAITVTGNLVIEGGAQTTVALSDVGNSIGNLAFDPPASFTLQTTGPLSIGAASTAGYTPGTGFAPLSITNSLGGTTALIQSTGSITLNQSISMVGTNAQLNVVAPSITVAPGAGVSAPAGGSAKLWADSFSGVAPGTNLYGCVYGDTATCSVSGIALPTTGNQVLHSTQPTLLVTANPVTGYLDLALPALSFSTTGLVNGDTAAVALAGSLATTPTGTGTYAIGQGNLRSPLGYNVSFAPSTLTLRPGVTRQMLQSSFQAELASDVYGRNLDQPYICTAASVLRGSLADDPQTDPLASEWGKVRNQPQLSGCLNVTDGGSCSAF
;
A
#
# COMPACT_ATOMS: atom_id res chain seq x y z
N VAL A 1 -15.93 -26.65 38.03
CA VAL A 1 -15.89 -28.13 38.06
C VAL A 1 -14.54 -28.61 37.54
N SER A 2 -13.89 -29.55 38.22
CA SER A 2 -12.63 -30.14 37.78
C SER A 2 -12.69 -31.65 37.94
N MET A 3 -12.43 -32.39 36.87
CA MET A 3 -12.43 -33.85 36.83
C MET A 3 -11.11 -34.35 36.25
N ARG A 4 -10.53 -35.36 36.91
CA ARG A 4 -9.35 -36.07 36.42
C ARG A 4 -9.63 -37.56 36.44
N GLY A 5 -9.31 -38.25 35.36
CA GLY A 5 -9.53 -39.69 35.22
C GLY A 5 -8.35 -40.36 34.52
N GLU A 6 -7.96 -41.52 35.00
CA GLU A 6 -6.87 -42.31 34.45
C GLU A 6 -7.25 -43.78 34.45
N THR A 7 -7.03 -44.47 33.33
CA THR A 7 -7.24 -45.91 33.24
C THR A 7 -5.95 -46.65 33.63
N PRO A 8 -6.02 -47.82 34.26
CA PRO A 8 -4.87 -48.71 34.38
C PRO A 8 -4.26 -49.04 33.02
N SER A 9 -2.94 -49.26 32.98
CA SER A 9 -2.25 -49.67 31.77
C SER A 9 -2.80 -51.01 31.25
N GLY A 10 -3.16 -51.06 29.97
CA GLY A 10 -3.74 -52.23 29.30
C GLY A 10 -5.22 -52.45 29.50
N ALA A 11 -5.94 -51.57 30.21
CA ALA A 11 -7.39 -51.66 30.34
C ALA A 11 -8.11 -50.99 29.15
N ALA A 12 -9.07 -51.68 28.54
CA ALA A 12 -9.98 -51.15 27.53
C ALA A 12 -11.14 -50.34 28.15
N THR A 13 -10.80 -49.32 28.93
CA THR A 13 -11.76 -48.45 29.62
C THR A 13 -11.57 -46.99 29.23
N ARG A 14 -12.46 -46.10 29.67
CA ARG A 14 -12.36 -44.66 29.39
C ARG A 14 -11.89 -43.92 30.64
N GLY A 15 -11.02 -42.93 30.48
CA GLY A 15 -10.51 -42.14 31.62
C GLY A 15 -11.63 -41.32 32.27
N ILE A 16 -12.33 -40.52 31.45
CA ILE A 16 -13.53 -39.78 31.85
C ILE A 16 -14.64 -40.11 30.85
N THR A 17 -15.86 -40.34 31.34
CA THR A 17 -17.07 -40.40 30.51
C THR A 17 -18.16 -39.50 31.08
N ILE A 18 -18.67 -38.59 30.26
CA ILE A 18 -19.90 -37.83 30.53
C ILE A 18 -20.90 -38.25 29.46
N ASP A 19 -21.95 -38.94 29.89
CA ASP A 19 -22.98 -39.50 29.00
C ASP A 19 -24.38 -39.09 29.46
N ASN A 20 -25.23 -38.65 28.53
CA ASN A 20 -26.59 -38.14 28.77
C ASN A 20 -26.70 -37.19 29.98
N SER A 21 -25.75 -36.26 30.12
CA SER A 21 -25.59 -35.44 31.32
C SER A 21 -25.38 -33.97 30.98
N THR A 22 -25.80 -33.08 31.89
CA THR A 22 -25.59 -31.63 31.79
C THR A 22 -24.63 -31.16 32.87
N VAL A 23 -23.58 -30.42 32.47
CA VAL A 23 -22.63 -29.79 33.39
C VAL A 23 -22.64 -28.28 33.14
N ILE A 24 -23.08 -27.53 34.16
CA ILE A 24 -23.11 -26.06 34.13
C ILE A 24 -22.14 -25.56 35.19
N ALA A 25 -21.13 -24.79 34.80
CA ALA A 25 -20.20 -24.16 35.73
C ALA A 25 -19.52 -22.95 35.09
N ASN A 26 -18.90 -22.08 35.90
CA ASN A 26 -18.02 -21.04 35.36
C ASN A 26 -16.84 -21.68 34.60
N ASP A 27 -16.01 -22.47 35.28
CA ASP A 27 -14.92 -23.20 34.65
C ASP A 27 -15.17 -24.71 34.71
N ILE A 28 -14.98 -25.40 33.60
CA ILE A 28 -15.08 -26.86 33.49
C ILE A 28 -13.74 -27.38 33.01
N THR A 29 -13.01 -28.13 33.83
CA THR A 29 -11.75 -28.76 33.45
C THR A 29 -11.87 -30.28 33.49
N LEU A 30 -11.64 -30.93 32.36
CA LEU A 30 -11.65 -32.38 32.21
C LEU A 30 -10.28 -32.83 31.70
N SER A 31 -9.57 -33.64 32.48
CA SER A 31 -8.26 -34.18 32.09
C SER A 31 -8.25 -35.70 32.20
N GLY A 32 -8.18 -36.37 31.06
CA GLY A 32 -8.24 -37.82 30.96
C GLY A 32 -6.94 -38.43 30.44
N ARG A 33 -6.55 -39.58 30.99
CA ARG A 33 -5.51 -40.45 30.46
C ARG A 33 -6.08 -41.85 30.20
N SER A 34 -5.78 -42.44 29.04
CA SER A 34 -6.13 -43.83 28.75
C SER A 34 -4.98 -44.60 28.11
N SER A 35 -5.01 -45.93 28.26
CA SER A 35 -4.08 -46.83 27.55
C SER A 35 -4.72 -47.52 26.35
N GLN A 36 -5.98 -47.91 26.49
CA GLN A 36 -6.89 -48.29 25.41
C GLN A 36 -8.21 -47.52 25.62
N GLY A 37 -8.99 -47.27 24.57
CA GLY A 37 -10.21 -46.48 24.66
C GLY A 37 -9.97 -44.96 24.64
N ALA A 38 -11.05 -44.21 24.88
CA ALA A 38 -11.02 -42.75 24.90
C ALA A 38 -10.48 -42.21 26.24
N ALA A 39 -9.53 -41.27 26.21
CA ALA A 39 -9.03 -40.65 27.43
C ALA A 39 -10.10 -39.75 28.06
N VAL A 40 -10.79 -38.96 27.24
CA VAL A 40 -12.04 -38.29 27.60
C VAL A 40 -13.10 -38.60 26.56
N ALA A 41 -14.27 -39.07 26.99
CA ALA A 41 -15.43 -39.24 26.15
C ALA A 41 -16.59 -38.39 26.63
N LEU A 42 -17.05 -37.49 25.76
CA LEU A 42 -18.20 -36.63 25.98
C LEU A 42 -19.25 -37.01 24.96
N GLY A 43 -20.42 -37.41 25.41
CA GLY A 43 -21.48 -37.68 24.46
C GLY A 43 -22.83 -37.99 25.04
N GLY A 44 -23.77 -38.34 24.18
CA GLY A 44 -25.15 -38.64 24.56
C GLY A 44 -25.81 -39.61 23.61
N SER A 45 -27.02 -40.00 23.96
CA SER A 45 -27.92 -40.75 23.08
C SER A 45 -28.46 -39.83 21.99
N PHE A 46 -28.84 -40.40 20.85
CA PHE A 46 -29.52 -39.63 19.81
C PHE A 46 -30.82 -39.02 20.38
N GLY A 47 -30.96 -37.69 20.32
CA GLY A 47 -32.09 -36.94 20.91
C GLY A 47 -31.93 -36.54 22.38
N ALA A 48 -30.85 -36.95 23.04
CA ALA A 48 -30.49 -36.54 24.40
C ALA A 48 -28.97 -36.26 24.46
N PRO A 49 -28.50 -35.15 23.87
CA PRO A 49 -27.08 -34.83 23.89
C PRO A 49 -26.60 -34.55 25.33
N SER A 50 -25.32 -34.82 25.61
CA SER A 50 -24.71 -34.23 26.79
C SER A 50 -24.47 -32.74 26.57
N THR A 51 -24.55 -31.95 27.63
CA THR A 51 -24.38 -30.49 27.57
C THR A 51 -23.25 -30.04 28.48
N LEU A 52 -22.35 -29.21 27.96
CA LEU A 52 -21.40 -28.43 28.76
C LEU A 52 -21.70 -26.94 28.58
N ASP A 53 -21.93 -26.23 29.68
CA ASP A 53 -22.34 -24.82 29.67
C ASP A 53 -21.43 -23.97 30.55
N THR A 54 -20.97 -22.86 30.00
CA THR A 54 -20.38 -21.76 30.76
C THR A 54 -20.87 -20.39 30.28
N ALA A 55 -21.21 -19.51 31.22
CA ALA A 55 -21.57 -18.12 30.91
C ALA A 55 -20.36 -17.25 30.57
N SER A 56 -19.20 -17.48 31.21
CA SER A 56 -18.05 -16.56 31.11
C SER A 56 -16.67 -17.19 31.35
N GLY A 57 -16.59 -18.47 31.72
CA GLY A 57 -15.31 -19.11 32.03
C GLY A 57 -14.82 -20.03 30.91
N LEU A 58 -13.88 -20.90 31.26
CA LEU A 58 -13.21 -21.80 30.33
C LEU A 58 -13.73 -23.24 30.49
N ILE A 59 -14.15 -23.83 29.37
CA ILE A 59 -14.29 -25.29 29.23
C ILE A 59 -12.98 -25.83 28.65
N SER A 60 -12.18 -26.52 29.46
CA SER A 60 -10.92 -27.15 29.06
C SER A 60 -11.05 -28.67 29.09
N VAL A 61 -10.94 -29.31 27.93
CA VAL A 61 -10.98 -30.76 27.75
C VAL A 61 -9.65 -31.22 27.20
N ARG A 62 -8.94 -32.04 27.97
CA ARG A 62 -7.60 -32.53 27.63
C ARG A 62 -7.56 -34.04 27.74
N GLY A 63 -7.21 -34.71 26.64
CA GLY A 63 -7.17 -36.17 26.58
C GLY A 63 -5.83 -36.67 26.04
N PHE A 64 -5.21 -37.62 26.74
CA PHE A 64 -4.02 -38.31 26.26
C PHE A 64 -4.23 -39.83 26.29
N ALA A 65 -4.18 -40.46 25.12
CA ALA A 65 -4.18 -41.92 24.97
C ALA A 65 -2.76 -42.40 24.60
N ASP A 66 -2.16 -43.27 25.42
CA ASP A 66 -0.78 -43.74 25.20
C ASP A 66 -0.64 -44.90 24.22
N GLY A 67 -1.73 -45.64 23.98
CA GLY A 67 -1.82 -46.77 23.05
C GLY A 67 -0.85 -47.92 23.32
N LEU A 68 -0.37 -48.09 24.55
CA LEU A 68 0.69 -49.04 24.91
C LEU A 68 0.33 -50.54 24.73
N VAL A 69 -0.93 -50.90 24.48
CA VAL A 69 -1.38 -52.31 24.47
C VAL A 69 -2.18 -52.66 23.22
N SER A 70 -1.62 -53.53 22.38
CA SER A 70 -2.06 -53.87 21.01
C SER A 70 -3.14 -54.95 20.92
N THR A 71 -4.19 -54.90 21.74
CA THR A 71 -5.30 -55.87 21.68
C THR A 71 -6.40 -55.50 20.66
N GLY A 72 -6.13 -54.58 19.73
CA GLY A 72 -7.07 -54.18 18.67
C GLY A 72 -8.16 -53.18 19.09
N ALA A 73 -8.05 -52.55 20.26
CA ALA A 73 -8.99 -51.51 20.71
C ALA A 73 -8.58 -50.10 20.24
N ASP A 74 -9.57 -49.22 20.00
CA ASP A 74 -9.34 -47.83 19.60
C ASP A 74 -8.70 -47.00 20.72
N SER A 75 -7.65 -46.24 20.42
CA SER A 75 -7.04 -45.25 21.33
C SER A 75 -7.36 -43.85 20.83
N THR A 76 -8.24 -43.13 21.53
CA THR A 76 -8.62 -41.76 21.14
C THR A 76 -8.32 -40.79 22.28
N GLY A 77 -7.73 -39.63 21.99
CA GLY A 77 -7.48 -38.62 23.01
C GLY A 77 -8.80 -38.08 23.57
N VAL A 78 -9.58 -37.41 22.72
CA VAL A 78 -10.90 -36.87 23.09
C VAL A 78 -11.96 -37.31 22.08
N VAL A 79 -13.10 -37.76 22.59
CA VAL A 79 -14.29 -38.10 21.80
C VAL A 79 -15.40 -37.09 22.10
N LEU A 80 -15.94 -36.46 21.06
CA LEU A 80 -17.07 -35.53 21.10
C LEU A 80 -18.21 -36.10 20.26
N GLU A 81 -19.21 -36.73 20.88
CA GLU A 81 -20.26 -37.43 20.13
C GLU A 81 -21.65 -37.11 20.65
N ASN A 82 -22.52 -36.48 19.85
CA ASN A 82 -23.83 -36.00 20.34
C ASN A 82 -23.63 -35.07 21.56
N LEU A 83 -22.85 -34.02 21.35
CA LEU A 83 -22.44 -33.07 22.38
C LEU A 83 -22.96 -31.67 22.03
N GLU A 84 -23.54 -31.00 23.01
CA GLU A 84 -23.87 -29.58 22.95
C GLU A 84 -22.96 -28.80 23.91
N VAL A 85 -22.35 -27.73 23.40
CA VAL A 85 -21.54 -26.81 24.20
C VAL A 85 -22.14 -25.42 24.09
N THR A 86 -22.49 -24.82 25.21
CA THR A 86 -23.03 -23.45 25.28
C THR A 86 -22.00 -22.52 25.92
N LEU A 87 -21.66 -21.44 25.22
CA LEU A 87 -20.71 -20.43 25.66
C LEU A 87 -21.38 -19.05 25.67
N GLY A 88 -21.38 -18.36 26.80
CA GLY A 88 -21.80 -16.97 26.90
C GLY A 88 -20.82 -15.99 26.24
N SER A 89 -21.01 -14.69 26.46
CA SER A 89 -20.26 -13.62 25.76
C SER A 89 -18.75 -13.61 26.06
N ALA A 90 -18.32 -14.15 27.20
CA ALA A 90 -16.91 -14.32 27.56
C ALA A 90 -16.47 -15.80 27.63
N GLY A 91 -17.38 -16.74 27.36
CA GLY A 91 -17.11 -18.17 27.45
C GLY A 91 -16.13 -18.64 26.37
N SER A 92 -15.19 -19.52 26.75
CA SER A 92 -14.21 -20.11 25.82
C SER A 92 -14.19 -21.63 25.91
N LEU A 93 -13.83 -22.28 24.80
CA LEU A 93 -13.67 -23.73 24.71
C LEU A 93 -12.25 -24.07 24.28
N TYR A 94 -11.63 -25.00 24.99
CA TYR A 94 -10.32 -25.54 24.68
C TYR A 94 -10.39 -27.07 24.68
N VAL A 95 -10.29 -27.69 23.51
CA VAL A 95 -10.23 -29.15 23.37
C VAL A 95 -8.88 -29.52 22.76
N ALA A 96 -8.10 -30.31 23.48
CA ALA A 96 -6.83 -30.83 23.02
C ALA A 96 -6.75 -32.34 23.26
N GLY A 97 -6.58 -33.12 22.21
CA GLY A 97 -6.51 -34.57 22.28
C GLY A 97 -5.25 -35.11 21.61
N ARG A 98 -4.51 -35.99 22.29
CA ARG A 98 -3.40 -36.74 21.71
C ARG A 98 -3.68 -38.24 21.80
N SER A 99 -3.41 -38.96 20.72
CA SER A 99 -3.35 -40.42 20.71
C SER A 99 -2.00 -40.89 20.16
N ASN A 100 -1.32 -41.74 20.90
CA ASN A 100 -0.16 -42.48 20.42
C ASN A 100 -0.66 -43.85 19.92
N ASN A 101 -0.91 -43.98 18.63
CA ASN A 101 -1.39 -45.22 18.04
C ASN A 101 -0.23 -46.19 17.74
N GLN A 102 -0.14 -47.27 18.51
CA GLN A 102 0.79 -48.37 18.25
C GLN A 102 0.12 -49.57 17.56
N SER A 103 -1.18 -49.47 17.25
CA SER A 103 -2.01 -50.53 16.68
C SER A 103 -2.16 -50.37 15.16
N SER A 104 -2.47 -51.45 14.44
CA SER A 104 -2.91 -51.40 13.03
C SER A 104 -4.43 -51.22 12.89
N SER A 105 -5.14 -51.01 14.01
CA SER A 105 -6.60 -50.80 14.03
C SER A 105 -6.96 -49.45 13.40
N PHE A 106 -8.07 -49.43 12.67
CA PHE A 106 -8.68 -48.24 12.09
C PHE A 106 -9.67 -47.65 13.09
N GLY A 107 -9.57 -46.36 13.41
CA GLY A 107 -10.39 -45.73 14.47
C GLY A 107 -9.72 -44.71 15.40
N PRO A 108 -8.39 -44.78 15.72
CA PRO A 108 -7.79 -43.86 16.66
C PRO A 108 -7.68 -42.46 16.06
N ALA A 109 -7.83 -41.44 16.92
CA ALA A 109 -7.67 -40.03 16.57
C ALA A 109 -7.17 -39.24 17.77
N GLY A 110 -6.57 -38.07 17.53
CA GLY A 110 -6.31 -37.11 18.60
C GLY A 110 -7.62 -36.61 19.20
N VAL A 111 -8.46 -36.00 18.36
CA VAL A 111 -9.83 -35.62 18.67
C VAL A 111 -10.75 -36.21 17.61
N ARG A 112 -11.78 -36.94 18.04
CA ARG A 112 -12.80 -37.50 17.17
C ARG A 112 -14.13 -36.84 17.47
N TYR A 113 -14.86 -36.43 16.43
CA TYR A 113 -16.15 -35.78 16.63
C TYR A 113 -17.25 -36.32 15.71
N ARG A 114 -18.49 -36.23 16.20
CA ARG A 114 -19.73 -36.56 15.50
C ARG A 114 -20.89 -35.82 16.15
N ASN A 115 -21.77 -35.20 15.38
CA ASN A 115 -22.95 -34.50 15.90
C ASN A 115 -22.60 -33.57 17.09
N THR A 116 -21.64 -32.67 16.87
CA THR A 116 -21.15 -31.77 17.92
C THR A 116 -21.60 -30.36 17.62
N ASN A 117 -22.41 -29.78 18.49
CA ASN A 117 -22.92 -28.42 18.34
C ASN A 117 -22.30 -27.51 19.39
N ILE A 118 -21.64 -26.45 18.95
CA ILE A 118 -21.05 -25.43 19.80
C ILE A 118 -21.78 -24.11 19.52
N VAL A 119 -22.54 -23.67 20.51
CA VAL A 119 -23.32 -22.43 20.48
C VAL A 119 -22.61 -21.40 21.35
N ALA A 120 -22.06 -20.37 20.72
CA ALA A 120 -21.43 -19.26 21.41
C ALA A 120 -22.16 -17.95 21.11
N ALA A 121 -22.31 -17.08 22.10
CA ALA A 121 -23.06 -15.84 21.95
C ALA A 121 -22.68 -15.01 20.71
N ALA A 122 -23.63 -14.29 20.12
CA ALA A 122 -23.41 -13.48 18.91
C ALA A 122 -22.38 -12.36 19.14
N ASP A 123 -22.28 -11.87 20.37
CA ASP A 123 -21.31 -10.87 20.85
C ASP A 123 -20.11 -11.51 21.57
N SER A 124 -19.89 -12.82 21.38
CA SER A 124 -18.80 -13.52 22.06
C SER A 124 -17.44 -12.93 21.72
N THR A 125 -16.61 -12.79 22.76
CA THR A 125 -15.20 -12.40 22.67
C THR A 125 -14.25 -13.58 22.94
N GLY A 126 -14.83 -14.75 23.23
CA GLY A 126 -14.10 -15.95 23.56
C GLY A 126 -13.41 -16.60 22.37
N THR A 127 -12.62 -17.64 22.65
CA THR A 127 -11.98 -18.47 21.63
C THR A 127 -12.40 -19.92 21.78
N ILE A 128 -12.73 -20.55 20.64
CA ILE A 128 -13.03 -21.97 20.52
C ILE A 128 -11.82 -22.63 19.86
N THR A 129 -11.13 -23.50 20.59
CA THR A 129 -9.93 -24.21 20.13
C THR A 129 -10.20 -25.70 20.07
N LEU A 130 -10.00 -26.32 18.90
CA LEU A 130 -10.03 -27.75 18.68
C LEU A 130 -8.69 -28.19 18.09
N ALA A 131 -7.92 -28.97 18.83
CA ALA A 131 -6.61 -29.46 18.39
C ALA A 131 -6.45 -30.95 18.66
N GLY A 132 -5.96 -31.69 17.65
CA GLY A 132 -5.77 -33.12 17.77
C GLY A 132 -4.43 -33.59 17.21
N GLU A 133 -3.73 -34.47 17.93
CA GLU A 133 -2.54 -35.13 17.44
C GLU A 133 -2.71 -36.65 17.44
N ILE A 134 -2.32 -37.29 16.33
CA ILE A 134 -2.07 -38.73 16.28
C ILE A 134 -0.59 -38.99 15.95
N ALA A 135 0.07 -39.75 16.82
CA ALA A 135 1.44 -40.20 16.64
C ALA A 135 1.49 -41.73 16.46
N GLY A 136 2.45 -42.25 15.72
CA GLY A 136 2.59 -43.67 15.40
C GLY A 136 1.86 -44.08 14.11
N ASN A 137 1.19 -45.23 14.15
CA ASN A 137 0.51 -45.83 13.00
C ASN A 137 -0.70 -45.00 12.53
N ALA A 138 -1.09 -45.17 11.26
CA ALA A 138 -2.23 -44.50 10.66
C ALA A 138 -3.52 -44.72 11.45
N GLY A 139 -4.31 -43.65 11.60
CA GLY A 139 -5.65 -43.67 12.20
C GLY A 139 -6.62 -42.79 11.40
N LEU A 140 -7.68 -42.32 12.03
CA LEU A 140 -8.64 -41.42 11.38
C LEU A 140 -8.07 -40.00 11.17
N GLY A 141 -7.12 -39.58 12.01
CA GLY A 141 -6.42 -38.30 11.87
C GLY A 141 -6.12 -37.61 13.19
N GLY A 142 -5.52 -36.41 13.11
CA GLY A 142 -5.32 -35.55 14.27
C GLY A 142 -6.66 -35.09 14.84
N LEU A 143 -7.40 -34.29 14.07
CA LEU A 143 -8.81 -34.01 14.28
C LEU A 143 -9.63 -34.74 13.20
N ALA A 144 -10.56 -35.60 13.59
CA ALA A 144 -11.26 -36.49 12.66
C ALA A 144 -12.78 -36.49 12.81
N PHE A 145 -13.47 -36.45 11.67
CA PHE A 145 -14.92 -36.61 11.57
C PHE A 145 -15.31 -38.09 11.46
N LEU A 146 -16.27 -38.56 12.25
CA LEU A 146 -16.79 -39.93 12.12
C LEU A 146 -18.05 -39.97 11.23
N ASN A 147 -17.87 -40.41 9.98
CA ASN A 147 -18.80 -40.36 8.84
C ASN A 147 -20.08 -41.23 8.90
N ALA A 148 -20.43 -41.85 10.04
CA ALA A 148 -21.50 -42.86 10.09
C ALA A 148 -22.93 -42.28 9.96
N GLN A 149 -23.12 -40.98 10.21
CA GLN A 149 -24.42 -40.29 10.16
C GLN A 149 -24.17 -38.82 9.77
N SER A 150 -24.99 -38.22 8.91
CA SER A 150 -24.88 -36.83 8.41
C SER A 150 -25.04 -35.77 9.51
N ALA A 151 -24.13 -35.72 10.47
CA ALA A 151 -24.23 -34.92 11.68
C ALA A 151 -22.91 -34.15 11.91
N PRO A 152 -22.82 -32.91 11.42
CA PRO A 152 -21.56 -32.16 11.36
C PRO A 152 -21.11 -31.64 12.72
N LEU A 153 -19.91 -31.04 12.74
CA LEU A 153 -19.54 -30.06 13.74
C LEU A 153 -20.19 -28.72 13.36
N THR A 154 -20.97 -28.12 14.25
CA THR A 154 -21.54 -26.78 14.05
C THR A 154 -20.97 -25.81 15.06
N ILE A 155 -20.52 -24.64 14.60
CA ILE A 155 -20.09 -23.53 15.46
C ILE A 155 -20.86 -22.29 15.03
N SER A 156 -21.72 -21.76 15.91
CA SER A 156 -22.64 -20.66 15.58
C SER A 156 -23.14 -19.91 16.82
N ALA A 157 -23.96 -18.89 16.62
CA ALA A 157 -24.77 -18.26 17.68
C ALA A 157 -26.19 -18.86 17.79
N GLY A 158 -26.36 -20.09 17.33
CA GLY A 158 -27.66 -20.77 17.30
C GLY A 158 -28.53 -20.33 16.12
N VAL A 159 -29.80 -20.70 16.16
CA VAL A 159 -30.77 -20.47 15.08
C VAL A 159 -31.85 -19.50 15.54
N VAL A 160 -32.04 -18.41 14.79
CA VAL A 160 -33.09 -17.42 15.02
C VAL A 160 -33.97 -17.36 13.78
N ASN A 161 -35.29 -17.57 13.94
CA ASN A 161 -36.25 -17.59 12.82
C ASN A 161 -35.86 -18.52 11.67
N GLY A 162 -35.25 -19.67 11.98
CA GLY A 162 -34.80 -20.64 10.97
C GLY A 162 -33.47 -20.30 10.26
N VAL A 163 -32.82 -19.19 10.64
CA VAL A 163 -31.51 -18.78 10.11
C VAL A 163 -30.43 -19.00 11.16
N THR A 164 -29.34 -19.67 10.78
CA THR A 164 -28.19 -19.85 11.68
C THR A 164 -27.39 -18.57 11.78
N GLN A 165 -27.23 -18.05 12.98
CA GLN A 165 -26.55 -16.79 13.25
C GLN A 165 -25.05 -16.99 13.46
N ALA A 166 -24.24 -16.01 13.09
CA ALA A 166 -22.81 -16.02 13.34
C ALA A 166 -22.49 -15.68 14.80
N THR A 167 -21.57 -16.43 15.42
CA THR A 167 -21.01 -16.08 16.74
C THR A 167 -19.94 -15.00 16.63
N GLY A 168 -19.69 -14.22 17.69
CA GLY A 168 -18.54 -13.33 17.76
C GLY A 168 -17.21 -14.06 18.02
N ALA A 169 -17.28 -15.32 18.46
CA ALA A 169 -16.12 -16.07 18.94
C ALA A 169 -15.08 -16.32 17.84
N HIS A 170 -13.81 -16.23 18.21
CA HIS A 170 -12.73 -16.69 17.34
C HIS A 170 -12.63 -18.22 17.37
N VAL A 171 -12.19 -18.83 16.26
CA VAL A 171 -12.06 -20.28 16.16
C VAL A 171 -10.63 -20.64 15.77
N VAL A 172 -10.04 -21.59 16.47
CA VAL A 172 -8.74 -22.19 16.16
C VAL A 172 -8.96 -23.68 15.95
N ILE A 173 -8.59 -24.17 14.77
CA ILE A 173 -8.60 -25.59 14.45
C ILE A 173 -7.21 -25.99 14.02
N GLY A 174 -6.67 -27.02 14.66
CA GLY A 174 -5.37 -27.54 14.33
C GLY A 174 -5.32 -29.04 14.43
N GLY A 175 -4.34 -29.61 13.74
CA GLY A 175 -4.05 -31.01 13.93
C GLY A 175 -2.68 -31.39 13.44
N SER A 176 -2.21 -32.52 13.94
CA SER A 176 -0.98 -33.16 13.54
C SER A 176 -1.20 -34.66 13.44
N ALA A 177 -0.46 -35.27 12.52
CA ALA A 177 -0.55 -36.69 12.21
C ALA A 177 0.80 -37.10 11.62
N GLU A 178 1.40 -38.16 12.17
CA GLU A 178 2.58 -38.81 11.59
C GLU A 178 2.22 -39.60 10.33
N GLN A 179 1.01 -40.17 10.28
CA GLN A 179 0.43 -40.88 9.14
C GLN A 179 -1.06 -40.53 9.04
N GLY A 180 -1.58 -40.28 7.84
CA GLY A 180 -2.98 -39.90 7.59
C GLY A 180 -3.23 -38.38 7.65
N LEU A 181 -4.51 -38.00 7.73
CA LEU A 181 -4.94 -36.60 7.66
C LEU A 181 -4.71 -35.86 8.99
N PRO A 182 -4.01 -34.72 9.02
CA PRO A 182 -3.89 -33.92 10.24
C PRO A 182 -5.25 -33.36 10.71
N ILE A 183 -6.09 -32.93 9.77
CA ILE A 183 -7.46 -32.46 10.02
C ILE A 183 -8.37 -33.04 8.94
N ASP A 184 -9.52 -33.56 9.37
CA ASP A 184 -10.66 -33.87 8.52
C ASP A 184 -11.90 -33.16 9.06
N LEU A 185 -12.42 -32.20 8.29
CA LEU A 185 -13.65 -31.48 8.60
C LEU A 185 -14.92 -32.07 7.95
N GLY A 186 -14.80 -33.23 7.30
CA GLY A 186 -15.88 -33.90 6.55
C GLY A 186 -16.14 -33.28 5.18
N LEU A 187 -16.50 -34.12 4.20
CA LEU A 187 -16.87 -33.71 2.83
C LEU A 187 -18.38 -33.90 2.60
N GLY A 188 -19.03 -33.00 1.85
CA GLY A 188 -20.41 -33.14 1.37
C GLY A 188 -21.55 -32.83 2.37
N PHE A 189 -21.39 -33.18 3.65
CA PHE A 189 -22.32 -32.86 4.75
C PHE A 189 -21.57 -32.43 6.03
N GLY A 190 -20.34 -31.92 5.85
CA GLY A 190 -19.35 -31.69 6.91
C GLY A 190 -19.54 -30.41 7.72
N THR A 191 -18.51 -30.07 8.49
CA THR A 191 -18.45 -28.97 9.46
C THR A 191 -18.98 -27.63 8.91
N ASP A 192 -19.80 -26.95 9.70
CA ASP A 192 -20.39 -25.63 9.40
C ASP A 192 -20.00 -24.63 10.50
N ILE A 193 -19.16 -23.66 10.15
CA ILE A 193 -18.68 -22.63 11.06
C ILE A 193 -19.19 -21.28 10.58
N ARG A 194 -19.98 -20.60 11.42
CA ARG A 194 -20.45 -19.24 11.19
C ARG A 194 -19.97 -18.33 12.32
N THR A 195 -19.01 -17.46 12.01
CA THR A 195 -18.46 -16.49 12.97
C THR A 195 -18.23 -15.12 12.33
N ASN A 196 -18.42 -14.05 13.10
CA ASN A 196 -17.97 -12.69 12.78
C ASN A 196 -16.51 -12.45 13.22
N GLY A 197 -15.94 -13.38 13.97
CA GLY A 197 -14.53 -13.41 14.35
C GLY A 197 -13.64 -13.90 13.20
N VAL A 198 -12.46 -14.40 13.60
CA VAL A 198 -11.45 -14.96 12.70
C VAL A 198 -11.39 -16.46 12.95
N VAL A 199 -11.28 -17.25 11.87
CA VAL A 199 -10.98 -18.68 11.95
C VAL A 199 -9.52 -18.89 11.61
N ASN A 200 -8.77 -19.62 12.42
CA ASN A 200 -7.40 -19.99 12.10
C ASN A 200 -7.25 -21.50 11.95
N LEU A 201 -6.66 -21.91 10.83
CA LEU A 201 -6.33 -23.29 10.52
C LEU A 201 -4.82 -23.41 10.40
N ARG A 202 -4.19 -24.27 11.21
CA ARG A 202 -2.74 -24.46 11.14
C ARG A 202 -2.29 -25.83 11.65
N PRO A 203 -1.07 -26.28 11.30
CA PRO A 203 -0.47 -27.46 11.89
C PRO A 203 -0.23 -27.26 13.41
N ILE A 204 -0.88 -28.06 14.24
CA ILE A 204 -0.75 -28.01 15.70
C ILE A 204 -0.68 -29.43 16.24
N GLY A 205 0.36 -29.73 17.01
CA GLY A 205 0.45 -30.93 17.84
C GLY A 205 -0.10 -30.70 19.26
N VAL A 206 -0.18 -31.76 20.03
CA VAL A 206 -0.64 -31.77 21.42
C VAL A 206 0.35 -32.58 22.24
N ASP A 207 0.93 -32.03 23.31
CA ASP A 207 1.87 -32.76 24.18
C ASP A 207 1.15 -33.78 25.10
N THR A 208 1.90 -34.55 25.89
CA THR A 208 1.34 -35.55 26.82
C THR A 208 0.59 -34.95 28.02
N ALA A 209 0.66 -33.64 28.22
CA ALA A 209 -0.11 -32.89 29.20
C ALA A 209 -1.36 -32.23 28.59
N GLY A 210 -1.55 -32.37 27.27
CA GLY A 210 -2.66 -31.77 26.54
C GLY A 210 -2.47 -30.29 26.24
N ASN A 211 -1.23 -29.76 26.19
CA ASN A 211 -0.93 -28.42 25.71
C ASN A 211 -0.67 -28.43 24.20
N LEU A 212 -0.92 -27.30 23.54
CA LEU A 212 -0.64 -27.16 22.11
C LEU A 212 0.87 -27.03 21.86
N VAL A 213 1.34 -27.70 20.82
CA VAL A 213 2.71 -27.63 20.32
C VAL A 213 2.66 -27.17 18.86
N GLU A 214 3.17 -25.98 18.58
CA GLU A 214 3.18 -25.46 17.20
C GLU A 214 4.07 -26.32 16.29
N GLN A 215 3.63 -26.55 15.05
CA GLN A 215 4.36 -27.32 14.05
C GLN A 215 4.74 -26.43 12.85
N PRO A 216 5.58 -25.38 13.07
CA PRO A 216 5.75 -24.29 12.11
C PRO A 216 6.35 -24.72 10.78
N GLY A 217 7.18 -25.77 10.76
CA GLY A 217 7.85 -26.26 9.55
C GLY A 217 7.01 -27.16 8.65
N ARG A 218 5.81 -27.59 9.08
CA ARG A 218 4.94 -28.44 8.24
C ARG A 218 4.28 -27.58 7.17
N ALA A 219 4.50 -27.89 5.90
CA ALA A 219 3.87 -27.17 4.79
C ALA A 219 2.34 -27.26 4.83
N ILE A 220 1.66 -26.19 4.37
CA ILE A 220 0.21 -26.10 4.23
C ILE A 220 -0.12 -26.10 2.75
N THR A 221 -1.00 -27.01 2.33
CA THR A 221 -1.49 -27.06 0.95
C THR A 221 -3.00 -26.88 0.93
N VAL A 222 -3.47 -25.87 0.20
CA VAL A 222 -4.89 -25.67 -0.11
C VAL A 222 -5.17 -26.32 -1.45
N GLY A 223 -5.99 -27.38 -1.48
CA GLY A 223 -6.39 -27.99 -2.74
C GLY A 223 -7.26 -29.22 -2.62
N SER A 224 -6.95 -30.25 -3.42
CA SER A 224 -7.51 -31.61 -3.37
C SER A 224 -6.60 -32.57 -2.59
N GLU A 225 -7.18 -33.60 -1.98
CA GLU A 225 -6.50 -34.47 -1.00
C GLU A 225 -5.15 -35.00 -1.51
N PRO A 226 -4.05 -34.83 -0.74
CA PRO A 226 -2.70 -35.08 -1.25
C PRO A 226 -2.33 -36.56 -1.19
N SER A 227 -1.35 -36.95 -1.99
CA SER A 227 -0.58 -38.18 -1.82
C SER A 227 0.59 -37.96 -0.85
N GLY A 228 0.33 -37.76 0.45
CA GLY A 228 1.41 -37.67 1.46
C GLY A 228 1.03 -37.05 2.81
N ASN A 229 2.05 -36.75 3.63
CA ASN A 229 1.93 -36.25 5.02
C ASN A 229 1.84 -34.71 5.14
N ALA A 230 1.44 -34.01 4.07
CA ALA A 230 1.30 -32.56 4.08
C ALA A 230 0.08 -32.13 4.91
N PHE A 231 0.13 -30.95 5.54
CA PHE A 231 -1.05 -30.40 6.19
C PHE A 231 -1.98 -29.84 5.13
N PHE A 232 -3.11 -30.51 4.95
CA PHE A 232 -4.00 -30.29 3.83
C PHE A 232 -5.26 -29.54 4.26
N ILE A 233 -5.64 -28.53 3.46
CA ILE A 233 -6.90 -27.79 3.59
C ILE A 233 -7.72 -28.04 2.33
N ASN A 234 -8.85 -28.71 2.49
CA ASN A 234 -9.80 -28.88 1.40
C ASN A 234 -10.46 -27.53 1.07
N SER A 235 -10.45 -27.14 -0.20
CA SER A 235 -11.03 -25.86 -0.61
C SER A 235 -12.53 -25.74 -0.33
N ASN A 236 -13.27 -26.85 -0.27
CA ASN A 236 -14.70 -26.84 0.08
C ASN A 236 -14.96 -26.33 1.50
N TRP A 237 -14.01 -26.53 2.42
CA TRP A 237 -14.15 -26.01 3.79
C TRP A 237 -14.06 -24.48 3.83
N LEU A 238 -13.34 -23.88 2.89
CA LEU A 238 -13.16 -22.43 2.82
C LEU A 238 -14.31 -21.71 2.12
N ALA A 239 -15.33 -22.43 1.65
CA ALA A 239 -16.46 -21.84 0.97
C ALA A 239 -17.54 -21.38 1.96
N THR A 240 -18.27 -20.32 1.63
CA THR A 240 -19.38 -19.85 2.47
C THR A 240 -20.48 -20.92 2.57
N PRO A 241 -20.92 -21.31 3.78
CA PRO A 241 -21.99 -22.29 3.99
C PRO A 241 -23.34 -21.83 3.43
N ASN A 242 -24.11 -22.75 2.87
CA ASN A 242 -25.50 -22.54 2.44
C ASN A 242 -26.34 -23.80 2.68
N ALA A 243 -27.59 -23.82 2.22
CA ALA A 243 -28.53 -24.92 2.45
C ALA A 243 -28.07 -26.29 1.90
N THR A 244 -27.16 -26.31 0.91
CA THR A 244 -26.68 -27.53 0.25
C THR A 244 -25.18 -27.75 0.37
N ARG A 245 -24.44 -26.81 0.98
CA ARG A 245 -22.98 -26.83 1.11
C ARG A 245 -22.54 -26.39 2.49
N SER A 246 -21.81 -27.25 3.20
CA SER A 246 -21.10 -26.89 4.43
C SER A 246 -19.82 -26.09 4.15
N GLY A 247 -19.28 -25.42 5.16
CA GLY A 247 -18.02 -24.69 5.03
C GLY A 247 -17.76 -23.73 6.20
N ILE A 248 -17.01 -22.68 5.93
CA ILE A 248 -16.57 -21.70 6.93
C ILE A 248 -16.93 -20.30 6.43
N SER A 249 -17.79 -19.61 7.18
CA SER A 249 -18.05 -18.18 7.03
C SER A 249 -17.43 -17.44 8.21
N ALA A 250 -16.38 -16.66 7.92
CA ALA A 250 -15.67 -15.86 8.91
C ALA A 250 -15.71 -14.37 8.50
N GLY A 251 -16.46 -13.54 9.24
CA GLY A 251 -16.66 -12.13 8.92
C GLY A 251 -15.37 -11.30 8.91
N ARG A 252 -14.34 -11.73 9.66
CA ARG A 252 -13.00 -11.12 9.64
C ARG A 252 -11.97 -11.96 8.88
N GLY A 253 -12.41 -13.03 8.21
CA GLY A 253 -11.59 -13.89 7.36
C GLY A 253 -11.02 -15.14 8.03
N VAL A 254 -10.45 -16.01 7.20
CA VAL A 254 -9.76 -17.24 7.60
C VAL A 254 -8.26 -17.02 7.50
N VAL A 255 -7.50 -17.38 8.52
CA VAL A 255 -6.03 -17.31 8.55
C VAL A 255 -5.46 -18.72 8.46
N LEU A 256 -4.63 -19.00 7.45
CA LEU A 256 -3.85 -20.22 7.34
C LEU A 256 -2.42 -19.97 7.81
N GLY A 257 -1.92 -20.81 8.73
CA GLY A 257 -0.61 -20.63 9.33
C GLY A 257 -0.62 -19.66 10.52
N SER A 258 0.50 -18.98 10.77
CA SER A 258 0.70 -18.10 11.93
C SER A 258 1.95 -17.23 11.79
N SER A 259 2.18 -16.32 12.74
CA SER A 259 3.43 -15.54 12.80
C SER A 259 4.69 -16.37 13.07
N LEU A 260 4.56 -17.62 13.53
CA LEU A 260 5.68 -18.54 13.74
C LEU A 260 5.87 -19.53 12.58
N HIS A 261 4.92 -19.62 11.65
CA HIS A 261 4.95 -20.60 10.58
C HIS A 261 6.12 -20.36 9.62
N THR A 262 6.79 -21.44 9.21
CA THR A 262 7.95 -21.41 8.31
C THR A 262 7.81 -22.33 7.09
N GLY A 263 6.96 -23.35 7.15
CA GLY A 263 6.67 -24.26 6.04
C GLY A 263 6.07 -23.52 4.84
N LEU A 264 6.23 -24.06 3.63
CA LEU A 264 5.65 -23.46 2.43
C LEU A 264 4.11 -23.49 2.53
N ILE A 265 3.46 -22.39 2.16
CA ILE A 265 2.01 -22.36 1.96
C ILE A 265 1.73 -22.34 0.45
N THR A 266 1.09 -23.39 -0.06
CA THR A 266 0.75 -23.50 -1.48
C THR A 266 -0.76 -23.48 -1.67
N VAL A 267 -1.24 -22.63 -2.58
CA VAL A 267 -2.61 -22.67 -3.09
C VAL A 267 -2.59 -23.30 -4.48
N GLU A 268 -3.16 -24.49 -4.61
CA GLU A 268 -3.16 -25.28 -5.84
C GLU A 268 -4.05 -24.70 -6.95
N ASP A 269 -3.84 -25.16 -8.19
CA ASP A 269 -4.51 -24.62 -9.38
C ASP A 269 -6.04 -24.78 -9.32
N GLY A 270 -6.77 -23.67 -9.54
CA GLY A 270 -8.23 -23.67 -9.70
C GLY A 270 -9.03 -24.07 -8.45
N MET A 271 -8.38 -24.17 -7.29
CA MET A 271 -9.01 -24.72 -6.08
C MET A 271 -9.97 -23.74 -5.42
N LEU A 272 -9.75 -22.43 -5.61
CA LEU A 272 -10.56 -21.35 -5.04
C LEU A 272 -11.40 -20.63 -6.11
N THR A 273 -11.96 -21.35 -7.08
CA THR A 273 -12.75 -20.74 -8.17
C THR A 273 -14.12 -20.24 -7.75
N GLN A 274 -14.68 -20.74 -6.64
CA GLN A 274 -16.01 -20.39 -6.13
C GLN A 274 -15.95 -19.60 -4.81
N HIS A 275 -14.89 -18.82 -4.61
CA HIS A 275 -14.56 -18.19 -3.34
C HIS A 275 -14.48 -16.66 -3.45
N ALA A 276 -15.18 -16.07 -4.42
CA ALA A 276 -15.19 -14.63 -4.69
C ALA A 276 -15.79 -13.78 -3.54
N ASP A 277 -16.42 -14.41 -2.56
CA ASP A 277 -16.98 -13.84 -1.33
C ASP A 277 -16.14 -14.15 -0.07
N VAL A 278 -15.01 -14.85 -0.22
CA VAL A 278 -14.19 -15.34 0.88
C VAL A 278 -12.99 -14.43 1.13
N SER A 279 -12.72 -14.18 2.41
CA SER A 279 -11.53 -13.48 2.88
C SER A 279 -10.53 -14.47 3.46
N LEU A 280 -9.34 -14.58 2.85
CA LEU A 280 -8.30 -15.53 3.22
C LEU A 280 -6.98 -14.81 3.51
N THR A 281 -6.32 -15.14 4.61
CA THR A 281 -4.97 -14.71 4.93
C THR A 281 -4.05 -15.92 4.95
N LEU A 282 -2.97 -15.87 4.17
CA LEU A 282 -1.87 -16.82 4.21
C LEU A 282 -0.75 -16.19 5.04
N GLN A 283 -0.49 -16.75 6.23
CA GLN A 283 0.44 -16.19 7.20
C GLN A 283 1.63 -17.14 7.44
N ASN A 284 2.80 -16.72 6.97
CA ASN A 284 4.05 -17.46 6.98
C ASN A 284 5.24 -16.56 7.35
N GLN A 285 5.23 -16.02 8.57
CA GLN A 285 6.18 -14.97 9.00
C GLN A 285 7.32 -15.48 9.89
N GLY A 286 7.40 -16.79 10.13
CA GLY A 286 8.47 -17.37 10.93
C GLY A 286 9.84 -17.09 10.30
N THR A 287 10.89 -17.07 11.13
CA THR A 287 12.26 -16.84 10.65
C THR A 287 12.66 -17.91 9.63
N ASN A 288 13.26 -17.49 8.50
CA ASN A 288 13.60 -18.37 7.36
C ASN A 288 12.40 -19.09 6.75
N SER A 289 11.25 -18.41 6.69
CA SER A 289 10.06 -18.90 6.02
C SER A 289 10.34 -19.31 4.57
N ALA A 290 9.78 -20.46 4.17
CA ALA A 290 9.80 -20.95 2.80
C ALA A 290 8.88 -20.14 1.85
N GLY A 291 8.02 -19.26 2.40
CA GLY A 291 7.22 -18.33 1.61
C GLY A 291 5.85 -18.87 1.18
N ILE A 292 5.29 -18.28 0.14
CA ILE A 292 3.93 -18.57 -0.34
C ILE A 292 3.98 -18.81 -1.85
N GLU A 293 3.30 -19.85 -2.30
CA GLU A 293 3.13 -20.19 -3.71
C GLU A 293 1.65 -20.08 -4.09
N LEU A 294 1.33 -19.20 -5.04
CA LEU A 294 -0.01 -19.04 -5.58
C LEU A 294 -0.06 -19.64 -6.99
N ARG A 295 -0.82 -20.71 -7.15
CA ARG A 295 -1.06 -21.30 -8.47
C ARG A 295 -2.25 -20.67 -9.17
N SER A 296 -2.44 -21.02 -10.44
CA SER A 296 -3.33 -20.32 -11.37
C SER A 296 -4.81 -20.54 -11.07
N GLY A 297 -5.67 -19.62 -11.52
CA GLY A 297 -7.13 -19.83 -11.56
C GLY A 297 -7.85 -19.69 -10.22
N ASN A 298 -7.23 -19.06 -9.23
CA ASN A 298 -7.82 -18.83 -7.92
C ASN A 298 -8.54 -17.47 -7.84
N THR A 299 -9.75 -17.44 -7.26
CA THR A 299 -10.61 -16.24 -7.16
C THR A 299 -11.08 -16.01 -5.73
N LEU A 300 -10.71 -14.86 -5.14
CA LEU A 300 -11.03 -14.51 -3.76
C LEU A 300 -11.62 -13.11 -3.63
N GLN A 301 -12.34 -12.84 -2.53
CA GLN A 301 -12.74 -11.47 -2.20
C GLN A 301 -11.54 -10.69 -1.67
N ASN A 302 -10.96 -11.16 -0.56
CA ASN A 302 -9.81 -10.53 0.08
C ASN A 302 -8.71 -11.57 0.25
N LEU A 303 -7.48 -11.19 -0.08
CA LEU A 303 -6.30 -12.02 0.07
C LEU A 303 -5.24 -11.26 0.87
N GLY A 304 -4.95 -11.75 2.08
CA GLY A 304 -3.81 -11.32 2.87
C GLY A 304 -2.62 -12.25 2.65
N LEU A 305 -1.48 -11.71 2.27
CA LEU A 305 -0.22 -12.46 2.13
C LEU A 305 0.78 -11.88 3.12
N ARG A 306 1.03 -12.59 4.21
CA ARG A 306 1.89 -12.11 5.29
C ARG A 306 3.07 -13.05 5.45
N THR A 307 4.26 -12.67 4.99
CA THR A 307 5.40 -13.57 4.99
C THR A 307 6.75 -12.87 5.09
N THR A 308 7.73 -13.58 5.67
CA THR A 308 9.16 -13.22 5.66
C THR A 308 9.94 -13.97 4.58
N GLY A 309 9.31 -14.97 3.93
CA GLY A 309 9.81 -15.69 2.76
C GLY A 309 9.38 -15.01 1.46
N ASN A 310 9.59 -15.69 0.33
CA ASN A 310 9.22 -15.18 -0.99
C ASN A 310 7.78 -15.51 -1.36
N ILE A 311 7.12 -14.65 -2.16
CA ILE A 311 5.83 -14.93 -2.77
C ILE A 311 6.04 -15.18 -4.25
N THR A 312 5.62 -16.35 -4.72
CA THR A 312 5.74 -16.77 -6.13
C THR A 312 4.37 -17.08 -6.71
N GLN A 313 4.24 -16.89 -8.02
CA GLN A 313 3.03 -17.12 -8.78
C GLN A 313 3.33 -17.99 -10.01
N THR A 314 2.49 -18.99 -10.29
CA THR A 314 2.60 -19.82 -11.51
C THR A 314 1.59 -19.44 -12.60
N GLY A 315 0.52 -18.73 -12.25
CA GLY A 315 -0.40 -18.14 -13.23
C GLY A 315 -1.44 -17.22 -12.58
N ALA A 316 -2.28 -16.59 -13.40
CA ALA A 316 -3.22 -15.53 -13.00
C ALA A 316 -4.09 -15.85 -11.77
N ILE A 317 -4.27 -14.85 -10.91
CA ILE A 317 -5.20 -14.85 -9.77
C ILE A 317 -6.19 -13.68 -9.86
N THR A 318 -7.37 -13.85 -9.28
CA THR A 318 -8.38 -12.80 -9.18
C THR A 318 -8.67 -12.47 -7.71
N VAL A 319 -8.51 -11.20 -7.34
CA VAL A 319 -8.85 -10.68 -6.01
C VAL A 319 -9.79 -9.49 -6.21
N THR A 320 -11.08 -9.69 -5.98
CA THR A 320 -12.13 -8.71 -6.31
C THR A 320 -12.17 -7.53 -5.33
N GLY A 321 -11.75 -7.75 -4.08
CA GLY A 321 -11.62 -6.76 -3.02
C GLY A 321 -10.16 -6.40 -2.77
N ASN A 322 -9.65 -6.72 -1.58
CA ASN A 322 -8.36 -6.26 -1.09
C ASN A 322 -7.27 -7.33 -1.19
N LEU A 323 -6.18 -7.01 -1.88
CA LEU A 323 -4.89 -7.69 -1.76
C LEU A 323 -4.02 -6.93 -0.76
N VAL A 324 -3.72 -7.56 0.38
CA VAL A 324 -2.91 -7.00 1.46
C VAL A 324 -1.63 -7.79 1.58
N ILE A 325 -0.47 -7.14 1.49
CA ILE A 325 0.84 -7.81 1.52
C ILE A 325 1.68 -7.27 2.68
N GLU A 326 2.11 -8.16 3.57
CA GLU A 326 3.12 -7.86 4.59
C GLU A 326 4.38 -8.64 4.26
N GLY A 327 5.46 -7.94 3.99
CA GLY A 327 6.75 -8.52 3.62
C GLY A 327 7.80 -8.34 4.71
N GLY A 328 8.77 -9.25 4.76
CA GLY A 328 10.00 -9.07 5.51
C GLY A 328 11.06 -8.27 4.75
N ALA A 329 12.14 -7.90 5.43
CA ALA A 329 13.25 -7.12 4.87
C ALA A 329 14.00 -7.78 3.69
N GLN A 330 13.77 -9.07 3.45
CA GLN A 330 14.34 -9.83 2.32
C GLN A 330 13.27 -10.43 1.40
N THR A 331 11.99 -10.17 1.68
CA THR A 331 10.88 -10.77 0.95
C THR A 331 10.80 -10.23 -0.47
N THR A 332 10.86 -11.14 -1.44
CA THR A 332 10.54 -10.85 -2.83
C THR A 332 9.13 -11.31 -3.16
N VAL A 333 8.34 -10.41 -3.73
CA VAL A 333 6.97 -10.67 -4.15
C VAL A 333 6.85 -10.57 -5.65
N ALA A 334 6.59 -11.69 -6.32
CA ALA A 334 6.47 -11.80 -7.76
C ALA A 334 5.05 -12.21 -8.15
N LEU A 335 4.19 -11.21 -8.43
CA LEU A 335 2.85 -11.37 -8.98
C LEU A 335 2.83 -10.85 -10.43
N SER A 336 3.64 -11.48 -11.27
CA SER A 336 3.99 -10.98 -12.61
C SER A 336 3.11 -11.48 -13.75
N ASP A 337 2.00 -12.16 -13.46
CA ASP A 337 1.08 -12.59 -14.52
C ASP A 337 0.19 -11.42 -14.96
N VAL A 338 0.20 -11.08 -16.26
CA VAL A 338 -0.63 -10.00 -16.83
C VAL A 338 -2.13 -10.26 -16.73
N GLY A 339 -2.54 -11.52 -16.58
CA GLY A 339 -3.93 -11.95 -16.42
C GLY A 339 -4.48 -11.78 -15.00
N ASN A 340 -3.64 -11.38 -14.03
CA ASN A 340 -4.10 -11.04 -12.69
C ASN A 340 -5.21 -9.99 -12.73
N SER A 341 -6.19 -10.09 -11.84
CA SER A 341 -7.23 -9.07 -11.69
C SER A 341 -7.37 -8.69 -10.22
N ILE A 342 -6.78 -7.56 -9.85
CA ILE A 342 -6.71 -7.07 -8.46
C ILE A 342 -7.49 -5.76 -8.33
N GLY A 343 -8.50 -5.75 -7.44
CA GLY A 343 -9.34 -4.58 -7.21
C GLY A 343 -8.65 -3.48 -6.40
N ASN A 344 -8.21 -3.80 -5.17
CA ASN A 344 -7.50 -2.87 -4.30
C ASN A 344 -6.20 -3.50 -3.75
N LEU A 345 -5.15 -2.71 -3.64
CA LEU A 345 -3.82 -3.13 -3.18
C LEU A 345 -3.35 -2.28 -1.99
N ALA A 346 -2.83 -2.95 -0.96
CA ALA A 346 -2.03 -2.33 0.10
C ALA A 346 -0.82 -3.23 0.45
N PHE A 347 0.34 -2.65 0.72
CA PHE A 347 1.56 -3.41 1.01
C PHE A 347 2.47 -2.71 2.03
N ASP A 348 3.14 -3.47 2.90
CA ASP A 348 3.94 -2.94 4.01
C ASP A 348 5.11 -3.88 4.42
N PRO A 349 6.36 -3.40 4.36
CA PRO A 349 7.14 -3.31 3.14
C PRO A 349 7.81 -4.65 2.74
N PRO A 350 7.52 -5.21 1.56
CA PRO A 350 8.42 -6.20 0.94
C PRO A 350 9.70 -5.52 0.42
N ALA A 351 10.80 -6.28 0.39
CA ALA A 351 12.09 -5.82 -0.16
C ALA A 351 12.00 -5.54 -1.66
N SER A 352 11.40 -6.46 -2.41
CA SER A 352 11.08 -6.26 -3.82
C SER A 352 9.64 -6.68 -4.10
N PHE A 353 8.94 -5.91 -4.93
CA PHE A 353 7.55 -6.15 -5.27
C PHE A 353 7.33 -5.93 -6.76
N THR A 354 6.71 -6.91 -7.42
CA THR A 354 6.23 -6.81 -8.79
C THR A 354 4.78 -7.26 -8.82
N LEU A 355 3.91 -6.41 -9.35
CA LEU A 355 2.52 -6.70 -9.67
C LEU A 355 2.24 -6.29 -11.10
N GLN A 356 1.73 -7.23 -11.89
CA GLN A 356 1.02 -6.96 -13.13
C GLN A 356 -0.44 -7.33 -12.92
N THR A 357 -1.37 -6.53 -13.43
CA THR A 357 -2.82 -6.77 -13.35
C THR A 357 -3.54 -6.20 -14.57
N THR A 358 -4.74 -6.70 -14.82
CA THR A 358 -5.68 -6.20 -15.81
C THR A 358 -6.84 -5.47 -15.15
N GLY A 359 -7.39 -4.47 -15.86
CA GLY A 359 -8.51 -3.67 -15.37
C GLY A 359 -8.12 -2.57 -14.36
N PRO A 360 -9.10 -1.86 -13.79
CA PRO A 360 -8.81 -0.76 -12.86
C PRO A 360 -8.22 -1.29 -11.54
N LEU A 361 -7.17 -0.63 -11.05
CA LEU A 361 -6.53 -0.94 -9.77
C LEU A 361 -6.61 0.27 -8.83
N SER A 362 -7.13 0.07 -7.63
CA SER A 362 -7.02 1.02 -6.52
C SER A 362 -5.80 0.67 -5.66
N ILE A 363 -5.07 1.69 -5.20
CA ILE A 363 -4.10 1.55 -4.12
C ILE A 363 -4.64 2.37 -2.95
N GLY A 364 -5.08 1.67 -1.91
CA GLY A 364 -5.90 2.26 -0.86
C GLY A 364 -5.94 1.39 0.39
N ALA A 365 -6.50 1.95 1.46
CA ALA A 365 -6.28 1.40 2.80
C ALA A 365 -6.97 0.06 2.91
N ALA A 366 -6.27 -0.91 3.47
CA ALA A 366 -6.78 -2.26 3.59
C ALA A 366 -6.26 -2.93 4.85
N SER A 367 -7.02 -3.89 5.34
CA SER A 367 -6.65 -4.70 6.48
C SER A 367 -6.87 -6.17 6.20
N THR A 368 -6.13 -7.00 6.92
CA THR A 368 -6.27 -8.45 6.87
C THR A 368 -6.09 -9.03 8.26
N ALA A 369 -6.65 -10.21 8.51
CA ALA A 369 -6.52 -10.87 9.80
C ALA A 369 -5.08 -11.35 10.05
N GLY A 370 -4.82 -11.77 11.27
CA GLY A 370 -3.56 -12.36 11.66
C GLY A 370 -3.71 -13.13 12.94
N TYR A 371 -2.79 -14.07 13.14
CA TYR A 371 -2.72 -14.91 14.31
C TYR A 371 -1.28 -15.05 14.78
N THR A 372 -1.07 -14.79 16.07
CA THR A 372 0.20 -14.99 16.77
C THR A 372 -0.01 -15.96 17.93
N PRO A 373 0.63 -17.14 17.93
CA PRO A 373 0.55 -18.08 19.05
C PRO A 373 0.92 -17.38 20.37
N GLY A 374 0.12 -17.59 21.41
CA GLY A 374 0.28 -16.94 22.72
C GLY A 374 -0.33 -15.54 22.83
N THR A 375 -0.34 -14.73 21.77
CA THR A 375 -0.97 -13.40 21.76
C THR A 375 -2.41 -13.42 21.25
N GLY A 376 -2.74 -14.32 20.32
CA GLY A 376 -4.07 -14.46 19.72
C GLY A 376 -4.21 -13.73 18.39
N PHE A 377 -5.43 -13.25 18.12
CA PHE A 377 -5.81 -12.67 16.83
C PHE A 377 -5.51 -11.18 16.79
N ALA A 378 -4.74 -10.75 15.79
CA ALA A 378 -4.38 -9.34 15.59
C ALA A 378 -4.44 -8.99 14.10
N PRO A 379 -5.27 -8.02 13.69
CA PRO A 379 -5.32 -7.57 12.31
C PRO A 379 -4.05 -6.79 11.95
N LEU A 380 -3.66 -6.86 10.68
CA LEU A 380 -2.78 -5.88 10.05
C LEU A 380 -3.64 -4.83 9.36
N SER A 381 -3.36 -3.55 9.60
CA SER A 381 -4.05 -2.43 8.94
C SER A 381 -3.02 -1.54 8.26
N ILE A 382 -3.06 -1.47 6.94
CA ILE A 382 -2.16 -0.65 6.13
C ILE A 382 -2.93 0.60 5.70
N THR A 383 -2.51 1.76 6.18
CA THR A 383 -3.09 3.08 5.84
C THR A 383 -2.31 3.82 4.76
N ASN A 384 -1.01 3.57 4.67
CA ASN A 384 -0.15 3.99 3.57
C ASN A 384 0.71 2.81 3.17
N SER A 385 0.95 2.65 1.88
CA SER A 385 1.77 1.55 1.40
C SER A 385 3.25 1.89 1.56
N LEU A 386 4.03 0.96 2.09
CA LEU A 386 5.47 1.09 2.25
C LEU A 386 6.17 0.08 1.35
N GLY A 387 7.16 0.52 0.56
CA GLY A 387 7.97 -0.35 -0.28
C GLY A 387 9.43 -0.38 0.14
N GLY A 388 10.11 -1.51 -0.03
CA GLY A 388 11.54 -1.65 0.28
C GLY A 388 12.44 -1.02 -0.77
N THR A 389 13.14 -1.86 -1.54
CA THR A 389 14.16 -1.46 -2.52
C THR A 389 13.57 -1.26 -3.91
N THR A 390 12.68 -2.14 -4.37
CA THR A 390 12.07 -2.03 -5.70
C THR A 390 10.59 -2.32 -5.65
N ALA A 391 9.77 -1.50 -6.29
CA ALA A 391 8.35 -1.77 -6.49
C ALA A 391 7.97 -1.46 -7.95
N LEU A 392 7.41 -2.45 -8.63
CA LEU A 392 6.83 -2.33 -9.96
C LEU A 392 5.35 -2.68 -9.87
N ILE A 393 4.49 -1.73 -10.19
CA ILE A 393 3.03 -1.91 -10.23
C ILE A 393 2.57 -1.54 -11.63
N GLN A 394 2.01 -2.50 -12.35
CA GLN A 394 1.55 -2.30 -13.71
C GLN A 394 0.08 -2.72 -13.83
N SER A 395 -0.71 -1.86 -14.45
CA SER A 395 -2.07 -2.18 -14.84
C SER A 395 -2.31 -1.86 -16.31
N THR A 396 -3.08 -2.72 -16.99
CA THR A 396 -3.62 -2.40 -18.32
C THR A 396 -4.78 -1.41 -18.27
N GLY A 397 -5.42 -1.25 -17.09
CA GLY A 397 -6.45 -0.24 -16.82
C GLY A 397 -5.91 0.95 -16.04
N SER A 398 -6.82 1.77 -15.51
CA SER A 398 -6.45 2.94 -14.69
C SER A 398 -5.88 2.53 -13.32
N ILE A 399 -4.91 3.29 -12.81
CA ILE A 399 -4.49 3.19 -11.40
C ILE A 399 -4.95 4.43 -10.63
N THR A 400 -5.61 4.22 -9.49
CA THR A 400 -6.00 5.29 -8.57
C THR A 400 -5.26 5.14 -7.25
N LEU A 401 -4.47 6.15 -6.87
CA LEU A 401 -3.81 6.24 -5.58
C LEU A 401 -4.72 6.97 -4.59
N ASN A 402 -5.37 6.22 -3.72
CA ASN A 402 -6.20 6.74 -2.64
C ASN A 402 -5.40 6.97 -1.34
N GLN A 403 -4.13 6.54 -1.31
CA GLN A 403 -3.21 6.73 -0.20
C GLN A 403 -1.77 6.91 -0.70
N SER A 404 -0.87 7.24 0.22
CA SER A 404 0.53 7.44 -0.15
C SER A 404 1.28 6.13 -0.32
N ILE A 405 2.24 6.11 -1.25
CA ILE A 405 3.27 5.07 -1.38
C ILE A 405 4.61 5.69 -1.00
N SER A 406 5.26 5.16 0.04
CA SER A 406 6.61 5.60 0.43
C SER A 406 7.60 4.46 0.33
N MET A 407 8.70 4.70 -0.39
CA MET A 407 9.82 3.76 -0.43
C MET A 407 10.79 4.05 0.73
N VAL A 408 11.41 3.00 1.31
CA VAL A 408 12.32 3.14 2.46
C VAL A 408 13.75 2.63 2.21
N GLY A 409 13.99 1.84 1.16
CA GLY A 409 15.31 1.30 0.84
C GLY A 409 16.29 2.33 0.27
N THR A 410 17.60 2.16 0.51
CA THR A 410 18.63 2.99 -0.13
C THR A 410 18.53 2.87 -1.65
N ASN A 411 18.54 4.00 -2.36
CA ASN A 411 18.36 4.06 -3.82
C ASN A 411 17.08 3.37 -4.31
N ALA A 412 16.03 3.33 -3.49
CA ALA A 412 14.81 2.61 -3.83
C ALA A 412 14.14 3.14 -5.11
N GLN A 413 13.58 2.22 -5.89
CA GLN A 413 12.97 2.49 -7.18
C GLN A 413 11.51 2.08 -7.18
N LEU A 414 10.60 3.03 -7.40
CA LEU A 414 9.18 2.79 -7.61
C LEU A 414 8.81 3.09 -9.07
N ASN A 415 8.17 2.13 -9.73
CA ASN A 415 7.57 2.31 -11.04
C ASN A 415 6.08 1.95 -10.96
N VAL A 416 5.22 2.92 -11.25
CA VAL A 416 3.78 2.72 -11.39
C VAL A 416 3.41 2.96 -12.85
N VAL A 417 2.83 1.98 -13.53
CA VAL A 417 2.61 1.99 -14.98
C VAL A 417 1.14 1.72 -15.28
N ALA A 418 0.47 2.68 -15.91
CA ALA A 418 -0.90 2.52 -16.37
C ALA A 418 -1.23 3.56 -17.45
N PRO A 419 -2.18 3.29 -18.37
CA PRO A 419 -2.61 4.31 -19.35
C PRO A 419 -3.08 5.60 -18.69
N SER A 420 -3.76 5.50 -17.54
CA SER A 420 -4.16 6.64 -16.73
C SER A 420 -3.85 6.43 -15.26
N ILE A 421 -3.33 7.48 -14.61
CA ILE A 421 -3.04 7.49 -13.18
C ILE A 421 -3.73 8.69 -12.53
N THR A 422 -4.48 8.42 -11.46
CA THR A 422 -5.11 9.46 -10.63
C THR A 422 -4.53 9.42 -9.22
N VAL A 423 -4.10 10.56 -8.70
CA VAL A 423 -3.65 10.72 -7.32
C VAL A 423 -4.70 11.51 -6.55
N ALA A 424 -5.33 10.87 -5.58
CA ALA A 424 -6.36 11.50 -4.74
C ALA A 424 -5.76 12.63 -3.87
N PRO A 425 -6.56 13.63 -3.46
CA PRO A 425 -6.10 14.66 -2.55
C PRO A 425 -5.53 14.06 -1.24
N GLY A 426 -4.31 14.46 -0.87
CA GLY A 426 -3.63 13.95 0.32
C GLY A 426 -2.85 12.64 0.12
N ALA A 427 -2.98 11.98 -1.03
CA ALA A 427 -2.10 10.90 -1.46
C ALA A 427 -0.86 11.45 -2.18
N GLY A 428 0.24 10.72 -2.12
CA GLY A 428 1.47 11.05 -2.84
C GLY A 428 2.38 9.84 -3.00
N VAL A 429 3.43 10.01 -3.78
CA VAL A 429 4.52 9.02 -3.83
C VAL A 429 5.83 9.67 -3.43
N SER A 430 6.64 8.93 -2.68
CA SER A 430 7.95 9.41 -2.24
C SER A 430 9.00 8.31 -2.33
N ALA A 431 10.13 8.65 -2.95
CA ALA A 431 11.35 7.88 -2.85
C ALA A 431 12.36 8.58 -1.91
N PRO A 432 13.23 7.85 -1.21
CA PRO A 432 14.28 8.42 -0.38
C PRO A 432 15.35 9.09 -1.26
N ALA A 433 16.24 9.87 -0.63
CA ALA A 433 17.36 10.49 -1.34
C ALA A 433 18.22 9.44 -2.07
N GLY A 434 18.55 9.70 -3.35
CA GLY A 434 19.22 8.74 -4.23
C GLY A 434 18.29 7.70 -4.87
N GLY A 435 17.04 7.58 -4.42
CA GLY A 435 15.99 6.76 -5.03
C GLY A 435 15.21 7.50 -6.12
N SER A 436 14.32 6.79 -6.80
CA SER A 436 13.38 7.39 -7.76
C SER A 436 11.96 6.82 -7.64
N ALA A 437 10.98 7.68 -7.88
CA ALA A 437 9.57 7.29 -8.00
C ALA A 437 9.04 7.79 -9.34
N LYS A 438 8.70 6.88 -10.23
CA LYS A 438 8.32 7.15 -11.61
C LYS A 438 6.90 6.66 -11.86
N LEU A 439 6.00 7.59 -12.17
CA LEU A 439 4.65 7.26 -12.64
C LEU A 439 4.61 7.39 -14.16
N TRP A 440 4.33 6.30 -14.85
CA TRP A 440 4.27 6.22 -16.30
C TRP A 440 2.80 6.20 -16.71
N ALA A 441 2.31 7.31 -17.28
CA ALA A 441 0.92 7.43 -17.71
C ALA A 441 0.73 8.42 -18.86
N ASP A 442 -0.17 8.08 -19.77
CA ASP A 442 -0.56 8.98 -20.86
C ASP A 442 -1.44 10.11 -20.32
N SER A 443 -2.34 9.78 -19.39
CA SER A 443 -3.18 10.73 -18.69
C SER A 443 -2.89 10.72 -17.19
N PHE A 444 -2.60 11.88 -16.62
CA PHE A 444 -2.36 12.05 -15.19
C PHE A 444 -3.34 13.08 -14.61
N SER A 445 -3.85 12.81 -13.42
CA SER A 445 -4.68 13.75 -12.65
C SER A 445 -4.28 13.73 -11.17
N GLY A 446 -4.19 14.90 -10.55
CA GLY A 446 -3.80 15.07 -9.15
C GLY A 446 -2.56 15.94 -8.99
N VAL A 447 -1.94 15.89 -7.81
CA VAL A 447 -0.69 16.62 -7.54
C VAL A 447 0.48 15.76 -8.00
N ALA A 448 1.25 16.26 -8.98
CA ALA A 448 2.46 15.58 -9.43
C ALA A 448 3.45 15.48 -8.26
N PRO A 449 4.01 14.29 -7.97
CA PRO A 449 4.97 14.10 -6.87
C PRO A 449 6.35 14.73 -7.15
N GLY A 450 6.57 15.23 -8.37
CA GLY A 450 7.79 15.85 -8.85
C GLY A 450 7.63 16.36 -10.27
N THR A 451 8.67 16.22 -11.11
CA THR A 451 8.71 16.84 -12.44
C THR A 451 7.95 16.02 -13.49
N ASN A 452 7.21 16.70 -14.38
CA ASN A 452 6.60 16.09 -15.55
C ASN A 452 7.60 15.99 -16.71
N LEU A 453 7.75 14.80 -17.29
CA LEU A 453 8.59 14.54 -18.46
C LEU A 453 7.72 13.99 -19.60
N TYR A 454 8.00 14.41 -20.83
CA TYR A 454 7.19 14.11 -22.01
C TYR A 454 7.99 13.34 -23.07
N GLY A 455 7.29 12.48 -23.81
CA GLY A 455 7.89 11.63 -24.83
C GLY A 455 8.68 10.42 -24.28
N CYS A 456 8.29 9.91 -23.11
CA CYS A 456 8.95 8.79 -22.43
C CYS A 456 7.99 7.60 -22.34
N VAL A 457 8.46 6.41 -22.75
CA VAL A 457 7.66 5.17 -22.72
C VAL A 457 8.24 4.23 -21.66
N TYR A 458 7.37 3.48 -20.97
CA TYR A 458 7.84 2.48 -20.02
C TYR A 458 8.78 1.47 -20.69
N GLY A 459 9.95 1.27 -20.11
CA GLY A 459 11.06 0.51 -20.70
C GLY A 459 12.25 1.39 -21.09
N ASP A 460 12.08 2.71 -21.18
CA ASP A 460 13.18 3.67 -21.36
C ASP A 460 14.09 3.66 -20.11
N THR A 461 15.39 3.46 -20.30
CA THR A 461 16.37 3.30 -19.19
C THR A 461 17.33 4.46 -19.02
N ALA A 462 17.68 5.17 -20.09
CA ALA A 462 18.65 6.28 -20.06
C ALA A 462 18.13 7.55 -20.74
N THR A 463 17.38 7.39 -21.83
CA THR A 463 16.80 8.49 -22.59
C THR A 463 15.35 8.17 -22.91
N CYS A 464 14.50 9.20 -22.88
CA CYS A 464 13.14 9.07 -23.37
C CYS A 464 13.15 8.83 -24.87
N SER A 465 12.60 7.70 -25.33
CA SER A 465 12.75 7.22 -26.71
C SER A 465 12.09 8.13 -27.75
N VAL A 466 11.06 8.90 -27.36
CA VAL A 466 10.36 9.81 -28.27
C VAL A 466 10.98 11.22 -28.26
N SER A 467 11.33 11.76 -27.09
CA SER A 467 11.86 13.14 -26.95
C SER A 467 13.37 13.27 -26.97
N GLY A 468 14.10 12.18 -26.76
CA GLY A 468 15.57 12.17 -26.70
C GLY A 468 16.16 12.84 -25.46
N ILE A 469 15.33 13.27 -24.50
CA ILE A 469 15.82 13.85 -23.24
C ILE A 469 16.42 12.76 -22.34
N ALA A 470 17.40 13.12 -21.53
CA ALA A 470 17.95 12.21 -20.54
C ALA A 470 16.94 11.94 -19.42
N LEU A 471 16.73 10.67 -19.10
CA LEU A 471 15.84 10.26 -18.02
C LEU A 471 16.57 10.39 -16.68
N PRO A 472 16.07 11.18 -15.70
CA PRO A 472 16.76 11.31 -14.43
C PRO A 472 16.72 9.99 -13.65
N THR A 473 17.86 9.65 -13.05
CA THR A 473 18.06 8.41 -12.28
C THR A 473 17.54 8.49 -10.85
N THR A 474 17.24 9.70 -10.37
CA THR A 474 16.79 9.98 -9.00
C THR A 474 15.63 10.97 -8.99
N GLY A 475 14.91 11.03 -7.86
CA GLY A 475 13.79 11.93 -7.64
C GLY A 475 12.46 11.40 -8.14
N ASN A 476 11.41 12.17 -7.86
CA ASN A 476 10.05 11.83 -8.22
C ASN A 476 9.68 12.44 -9.58
N GLN A 477 9.02 11.68 -10.44
CA GLN A 477 8.72 12.06 -11.81
C GLN A 477 7.36 11.50 -12.24
N VAL A 478 6.68 12.25 -13.10
CA VAL A 478 5.56 11.75 -13.91
C VAL A 478 6.02 11.74 -15.36
N LEU A 479 5.85 10.61 -16.04
CA LEU A 479 6.31 10.39 -17.40
C LEU A 479 5.12 10.14 -18.31
N HIS A 480 5.08 10.92 -19.39
CA HIS A 480 4.06 10.85 -20.41
C HIS A 480 4.65 10.34 -21.72
N SER A 481 3.96 9.43 -22.39
CA SER A 481 4.39 8.92 -23.70
C SER A 481 4.29 9.95 -24.81
N THR A 482 3.36 10.90 -24.70
CA THR A 482 3.10 11.93 -25.71
C THR A 482 3.91 13.20 -25.47
N GLN A 483 4.23 13.90 -26.57
CA GLN A 483 4.85 15.22 -26.51
C GLN A 483 3.81 16.31 -26.74
N PRO A 484 3.55 17.17 -25.75
CA PRO A 484 2.82 18.41 -25.98
C PRO A 484 3.66 19.37 -26.84
N THR A 485 2.99 20.09 -27.73
CA THR A 485 3.61 21.15 -28.55
C THR A 485 3.69 22.44 -27.76
N LEU A 486 4.89 22.98 -27.61
CA LEU A 486 5.14 24.28 -26.98
C LEU A 486 5.50 25.31 -28.07
N LEU A 487 4.61 26.28 -28.29
CA LEU A 487 4.88 27.38 -29.21
C LEU A 487 5.71 28.45 -28.48
N VAL A 488 6.88 28.75 -29.02
CA VAL A 488 7.78 29.80 -28.52
C VAL A 488 7.87 30.90 -29.57
N THR A 489 7.35 32.07 -29.24
CA THR A 489 7.37 33.24 -30.13
C THR A 489 8.38 34.24 -29.63
N ALA A 490 9.40 34.54 -30.45
CA ALA A 490 10.36 35.59 -30.14
C ALA A 490 9.67 36.96 -30.13
N ASN A 491 10.01 37.81 -29.15
CA ASN A 491 9.48 39.17 -29.09
C ASN A 491 10.34 40.11 -29.95
N PRO A 492 9.75 40.98 -30.77
CA PRO A 492 10.51 41.97 -31.52
C PRO A 492 11.16 42.95 -30.54
N VAL A 493 12.38 43.36 -30.84
CA VAL A 493 13.13 44.28 -29.98
C VAL A 493 13.91 45.28 -30.82
N THR A 494 14.04 46.51 -30.32
CA THR A 494 14.82 47.57 -30.98
C THR A 494 16.02 47.93 -30.11
N GLY A 495 17.20 48.01 -30.72
CA GLY A 495 18.44 48.44 -30.07
C GLY A 495 19.15 49.54 -30.87
N TYR A 496 20.23 50.08 -30.30
CA TYR A 496 21.08 51.09 -30.93
C TYR A 496 22.52 50.59 -30.98
N LEU A 497 23.24 50.90 -32.06
CA LEU A 497 24.59 50.37 -32.33
C LEU A 497 25.62 50.71 -31.24
N ASP A 498 25.40 51.82 -30.53
CA ASP A 498 26.34 52.39 -29.56
C ASP A 498 26.08 51.88 -28.12
N LEU A 499 25.13 50.95 -27.96
CA LEU A 499 24.73 50.37 -26.68
C LEU A 499 24.89 48.84 -26.72
N ALA A 500 24.94 48.22 -25.54
CA ALA A 500 24.87 46.76 -25.44
C ALA A 500 23.59 46.24 -26.11
N LEU A 501 23.69 45.10 -26.81
CA LEU A 501 22.55 44.48 -27.47
C LEU A 501 21.43 44.22 -26.44
N PRO A 502 20.18 44.59 -26.75
CA PRO A 502 19.07 44.35 -25.84
C PRO A 502 18.86 42.84 -25.66
N ALA A 503 18.48 42.44 -24.45
CA ALA A 503 18.19 41.05 -24.15
C ALA A 503 17.03 40.52 -25.02
N LEU A 504 17.26 39.39 -25.68
CA LEU A 504 16.23 38.73 -26.47
C LEU A 504 15.23 38.05 -25.54
N SER A 505 13.94 38.36 -25.70
CA SER A 505 12.87 37.75 -24.92
C SER A 505 11.91 36.96 -25.82
N PHE A 506 11.13 36.08 -25.23
CA PHE A 506 10.12 35.28 -25.91
C PHE A 506 8.86 35.16 -25.04
N SER A 507 7.76 34.79 -25.69
CA SER A 507 6.53 34.34 -25.05
C SER A 507 6.25 32.88 -25.41
N THR A 508 5.53 32.17 -24.54
CA THR A 508 5.26 30.74 -24.72
C THR A 508 3.77 30.44 -24.56
N THR A 509 3.23 29.57 -25.41
CA THR A 509 1.87 29.02 -25.27
C THR A 509 1.87 27.51 -25.48
N GLY A 510 0.98 26.79 -24.78
CA GLY A 510 0.91 25.31 -24.84
C GLY A 510 1.57 24.57 -23.67
N LEU A 511 1.93 25.26 -22.59
CA LEU A 511 2.33 24.62 -21.33
C LEU A 511 1.14 23.86 -20.74
N VAL A 512 1.38 22.64 -20.26
CA VAL A 512 0.37 21.76 -19.66
C VAL A 512 0.79 21.34 -18.25
N ASN A 513 -0.13 20.70 -17.51
CA ASN A 513 0.14 20.11 -16.18
C ASN A 513 0.74 21.08 -15.13
N GLY A 514 0.47 22.38 -15.28
CA GLY A 514 0.99 23.41 -14.38
C GLY A 514 2.47 23.76 -14.58
N ASP A 515 3.08 23.28 -15.68
CA ASP A 515 4.47 23.60 -16.01
C ASP A 515 4.64 25.11 -16.29
N THR A 516 5.82 25.64 -15.97
CA THR A 516 6.18 27.04 -16.24
C THR A 516 7.26 27.13 -17.31
N ALA A 517 7.32 28.26 -18.03
CA ALA A 517 8.33 28.47 -19.07
C ALA A 517 9.77 28.33 -18.55
N ALA A 518 10.02 28.69 -17.28
CA ALA A 518 11.33 28.59 -16.64
C ALA A 518 11.82 27.15 -16.45
N VAL A 519 10.90 26.20 -16.25
CA VAL A 519 11.23 24.77 -16.12
C VAL A 519 11.15 24.07 -17.47
N ALA A 520 10.23 24.49 -18.35
CA ALA A 520 9.98 23.86 -19.64
C ALA A 520 11.01 24.18 -20.72
N LEU A 521 11.79 25.26 -20.58
CA LEU A 521 12.79 25.70 -21.56
C LEU A 521 14.13 26.04 -20.91
N ALA A 522 15.23 25.71 -21.60
CA ALA A 522 16.58 26.09 -21.21
C ALA A 522 17.38 26.54 -22.45
N GLY A 523 18.30 27.49 -22.24
CA GLY A 523 19.09 28.11 -23.31
C GLY A 523 18.68 29.55 -23.58
N SER A 524 19.11 30.08 -24.71
CA SER A 524 18.89 31.46 -25.14
C SER A 524 18.64 31.53 -26.65
N LEU A 525 17.83 32.51 -27.05
CA LEU A 525 17.68 32.89 -28.45
C LEU A 525 19.00 33.41 -29.02
N ALA A 526 19.14 33.35 -30.35
CA ALA A 526 20.33 33.83 -31.03
C ALA A 526 19.96 34.78 -32.18
N THR A 527 20.82 35.77 -32.39
CA THR A 527 20.79 36.66 -33.55
C THR A 527 22.22 37.09 -33.88
N THR A 528 22.48 37.44 -35.13
CA THR A 528 23.82 37.78 -35.64
C THR A 528 23.80 39.15 -36.33
N PRO A 529 23.80 40.24 -35.55
CA PRO A 529 23.78 41.59 -36.11
C PRO A 529 25.13 41.99 -36.71
N THR A 530 25.10 42.70 -37.83
CA THR A 530 26.30 43.13 -38.58
C THR A 530 26.38 44.64 -38.84
N GLY A 531 25.48 45.44 -38.25
CA GLY A 531 25.33 46.87 -38.52
C GLY A 531 23.92 47.38 -38.21
N THR A 532 23.55 48.51 -38.81
CA THR A 532 22.17 49.02 -38.76
C THR A 532 21.29 48.23 -39.71
N GLY A 533 20.08 47.87 -39.28
CA GLY A 533 19.17 47.04 -40.06
C GLY A 533 18.29 46.13 -39.22
N THR A 534 17.59 45.22 -39.89
CA THR A 534 16.69 44.25 -39.28
C THR A 534 17.30 42.87 -39.36
N TYR A 535 17.43 42.21 -38.21
CA TYR A 535 18.03 40.89 -38.06
C TYR A 535 17.00 39.89 -37.55
N ALA A 536 17.00 38.68 -38.10
CA ALA A 536 16.15 37.61 -37.61
C ALA A 536 16.60 37.16 -36.22
N ILE A 537 15.65 36.94 -35.33
CA ILE A 537 15.82 36.27 -34.05
C ILE A 537 15.50 34.79 -34.29
N GLY A 538 16.52 33.95 -34.20
CA GLY A 538 16.41 32.50 -34.31
C GLY A 538 16.32 31.82 -32.93
N GLN A 539 15.94 30.54 -32.93
CA GLN A 539 15.80 29.72 -31.71
C GLN A 539 17.11 29.64 -30.91
N GLY A 540 18.26 29.74 -31.56
CA GLY A 540 19.56 29.62 -30.91
C GLY A 540 19.76 28.22 -30.35
N ASN A 541 20.09 28.12 -29.06
CA ASN A 541 20.28 26.85 -28.34
C ASN A 541 19.11 26.51 -27.40
N LEU A 542 17.98 27.21 -27.56
CA LEU A 542 16.77 27.01 -26.77
C LEU A 542 16.22 25.60 -27.02
N ARG A 543 16.05 24.80 -25.96
CA ARG A 543 15.53 23.43 -26.01
C ARG A 543 14.63 23.15 -24.80
N SER A 544 13.80 22.12 -24.87
CA SER A 544 12.98 21.70 -23.73
C SER A 544 13.68 20.60 -22.92
N PRO A 545 14.09 20.86 -21.66
CA PRO A 545 14.56 19.80 -20.77
C PRO A 545 13.45 18.85 -20.31
N LEU A 546 12.17 19.24 -20.43
CA LEU A 546 11.01 18.39 -20.09
C LEU A 546 10.54 17.52 -21.27
N GLY A 547 11.04 17.75 -22.48
CA GLY A 547 10.68 16.96 -23.67
C GLY A 547 9.48 17.47 -24.46
N TYR A 548 9.12 18.76 -24.33
CA TYR A 548 8.13 19.37 -25.22
C TYR A 548 8.62 19.40 -26.68
N ASN A 549 7.70 19.24 -27.62
CA ASN A 549 7.96 19.53 -29.03
C ASN A 549 7.96 21.05 -29.24
N VAL A 550 9.15 21.66 -29.26
CA VAL A 550 9.31 23.11 -29.36
C VAL A 550 9.06 23.56 -30.80
N SER A 551 7.98 24.31 -31.00
CA SER A 551 7.70 25.02 -32.25
C SER A 551 8.13 26.47 -32.11
N PHE A 552 9.15 26.89 -32.86
CA PHE A 552 9.71 28.23 -32.74
C PHE A 552 9.18 29.17 -33.83
N ALA A 553 8.54 30.26 -33.42
CA ALA A 553 8.14 31.37 -34.28
C ALA A 553 9.19 32.49 -34.21
N PRO A 554 9.92 32.75 -35.31
CA PRO A 554 10.95 33.79 -35.34
C PRO A 554 10.34 35.20 -35.26
N SER A 555 11.17 36.17 -34.89
CA SER A 555 10.85 37.59 -34.87
C SER A 555 12.08 38.42 -35.26
N THR A 556 12.04 39.74 -35.10
CA THR A 556 13.10 40.62 -35.61
C THR A 556 13.70 41.54 -34.55
N LEU A 557 15.03 41.64 -34.55
CA LEU A 557 15.81 42.67 -33.87
C LEU A 557 16.06 43.82 -34.86
N THR A 558 15.61 45.03 -34.55
CA THR A 558 15.91 46.23 -35.35
C THR A 558 17.01 47.04 -34.68
N LEU A 559 18.15 47.21 -35.33
CA LEU A 559 19.25 48.07 -34.87
C LEU A 559 19.25 49.41 -35.62
N ARG A 560 19.08 50.49 -34.86
CA ARG A 560 19.12 51.85 -35.36
C ARG A 560 20.51 52.46 -35.16
N PRO A 561 20.91 53.45 -35.98
CA PRO A 561 22.08 54.27 -35.69
C PRO A 561 21.93 54.86 -34.29
N GLY A 562 22.99 54.81 -33.47
CA GLY A 562 22.97 55.50 -32.19
C GLY A 562 22.97 57.02 -32.39
N VAL A 563 22.24 57.72 -31.53
CA VAL A 563 22.24 59.19 -31.48
C VAL A 563 23.30 59.59 -30.47
N THR A 564 24.44 60.07 -30.97
CA THR A 564 25.48 60.66 -30.12
C THR A 564 25.02 62.03 -29.60
N ARG A 565 25.54 62.47 -28.44
CA ARG A 565 25.27 63.82 -27.91
C ARG A 565 25.57 64.94 -28.93
N GLN A 566 26.55 64.74 -29.81
CA GLN A 566 26.88 65.66 -30.90
C GLN A 566 25.79 65.75 -31.97
N MET A 567 25.13 64.63 -32.30
CA MET A 567 24.02 64.62 -33.27
C MET A 567 22.79 65.36 -32.72
N LEU A 568 22.44 65.15 -31.45
CA LEU A 568 21.34 65.86 -30.78
C LEU A 568 21.61 67.38 -30.63
N GLN A 569 22.87 67.78 -30.39
CA GLN A 569 23.26 69.20 -30.36
C GLN A 569 23.12 69.85 -31.74
N SER A 570 23.50 69.14 -32.81
CA SER A 570 23.40 69.66 -34.18
C SER A 570 21.97 69.77 -34.70
N SER A 571 21.07 68.83 -34.32
CA SER A 571 19.66 68.89 -34.73
C SER A 571 18.87 69.98 -33.99
N PHE A 572 19.15 70.18 -32.70
CA PHE A 572 18.57 71.32 -31.94
C PHE A 572 19.08 72.68 -32.46
N GLN A 573 20.34 72.76 -32.92
CA GLN A 573 20.85 73.98 -33.56
C GLN A 573 20.27 74.20 -34.97
N ALA A 574 19.94 73.12 -35.69
CA ALA A 574 19.33 73.21 -37.02
C ALA A 574 17.84 73.62 -36.98
N GLU A 575 17.10 73.24 -35.94
CA GLU A 575 15.68 73.63 -35.77
C GLU A 575 15.50 75.09 -35.31
N LEU A 576 16.55 75.69 -34.74
CA LEU A 576 16.60 77.14 -34.41
C LEU A 576 17.19 78.00 -35.54
N ALA A 577 17.63 77.41 -36.65
CA ALA A 577 18.13 78.15 -37.81
C ALA A 577 16.96 78.65 -38.67
N SER A 578 16.19 79.61 -38.16
CA SER A 578 15.47 80.52 -39.07
C SER A 578 16.50 81.42 -39.74
N ASP A 579 16.53 81.41 -41.07
CA ASP A 579 17.53 82.05 -41.93
C ASP A 579 17.50 83.61 -41.93
N VAL A 580 17.03 84.24 -40.84
CA VAL A 580 16.81 85.70 -40.79
C VAL A 580 17.58 86.41 -39.66
N TYR A 581 18.28 85.71 -38.76
CA TYR A 581 19.17 86.36 -37.79
C TYR A 581 20.51 85.61 -37.60
N GLY A 582 21.20 85.38 -38.71
CA GLY A 582 22.62 85.03 -38.68
C GLY A 582 23.47 86.24 -38.33
N ARG A 583 24.17 86.17 -37.19
CA ARG A 583 25.19 87.10 -36.65
C ARG A 583 24.65 88.18 -35.69
N ASN A 584 24.41 87.82 -34.43
CA ASN A 584 24.68 88.70 -33.26
C ASN A 584 24.48 88.01 -31.88
N LEU A 585 24.61 86.69 -31.78
CA LEU A 585 24.76 86.03 -30.47
C LEU A 585 26.09 85.31 -30.46
N ASP A 586 27.04 85.93 -29.76
CA ASP A 586 28.27 85.31 -29.32
C ASP A 586 27.94 84.11 -28.41
N GLN A 587 28.85 83.14 -28.35
CA GLN A 587 28.73 81.90 -27.58
C GLN A 587 28.18 82.11 -26.16
N PRO A 588 27.06 81.48 -25.73
CA PRO A 588 26.82 81.30 -24.32
C PRO A 588 27.86 80.30 -23.78
N TYR A 589 28.84 80.83 -23.06
CA TYR A 589 29.71 80.09 -22.16
C TYR A 589 28.82 79.36 -21.13
N ILE A 590 28.62 78.04 -21.29
CA ILE A 590 28.12 77.21 -20.20
C ILE A 590 29.32 76.95 -19.29
N CYS A 591 29.45 77.75 -18.23
CA CYS A 591 30.29 77.40 -17.10
C CYS A 591 29.67 76.16 -16.43
N THR A 592 30.38 75.04 -16.53
CA THR A 592 30.15 73.85 -15.72
C THR A 592 30.27 74.22 -14.24
N ALA A 593 29.23 73.95 -13.46
CA ALA A 593 29.33 73.97 -12.01
C ALA A 593 30.11 72.72 -11.54
N ALA A 594 31.43 72.79 -11.60
CA ALA A 594 32.30 71.99 -10.77
C ALA A 594 33.59 72.76 -10.52
N SER A 595 33.99 72.78 -9.25
CA SER A 595 35.27 73.25 -8.71
C SER A 595 35.47 74.75 -8.54
N VAL A 596 35.01 75.29 -7.40
CA VAL A 596 35.97 75.97 -6.50
C VAL A 596 35.83 75.37 -5.10
N LEU A 597 36.97 74.88 -4.65
CA LEU A 597 37.24 74.21 -3.39
C LEU A 597 36.73 74.97 -2.16
N ARG A 598 36.20 74.18 -1.22
CA ARG A 598 36.23 74.43 0.22
C ARG A 598 37.66 74.73 0.68
N GLY A 599 37.83 75.79 1.47
CA GLY A 599 39.06 76.14 2.17
C GLY A 599 39.16 77.65 2.34
N SER A 600 38.51 78.22 3.36
CA SER A 600 39.08 78.51 4.69
C SER A 600 39.90 79.80 4.73
N LEU A 601 39.75 80.53 5.84
CA LEU A 601 40.36 81.81 6.26
C LEU A 601 39.38 82.98 6.05
N ALA A 602 38.60 83.41 7.04
CA ALA A 602 39.02 83.97 8.34
C ALA A 602 39.95 85.17 8.15
N ASP A 603 39.40 86.39 8.21
CA ASP A 603 39.62 87.33 9.31
C ASP A 603 39.25 88.78 8.90
N ASP A 604 38.58 89.43 9.86
CA ASP A 604 38.60 90.88 10.13
C ASP A 604 37.76 91.87 9.27
N PRO A 605 37.32 93.01 9.86
CA PRO A 605 35.91 93.27 10.06
C PRO A 605 35.60 94.74 9.78
N GLN A 606 35.34 95.14 8.54
CA GLN A 606 34.80 96.48 8.30
C GLN A 606 33.71 96.44 7.24
N THR A 607 32.51 96.62 7.78
CA THR A 607 31.38 97.30 7.16
C THR A 607 31.76 98.20 5.98
N ASP A 608 31.54 97.69 4.77
CA ASP A 608 31.16 98.56 3.67
C ASP A 608 29.90 98.00 2.97
N PRO A 609 28.69 98.42 3.39
CA PRO A 609 27.45 98.02 2.75
C PRO A 609 27.35 98.48 1.28
N LEU A 610 28.22 99.38 0.81
CA LEU A 610 28.24 99.78 -0.60
C LEU A 610 28.85 98.70 -1.49
N ALA A 611 29.88 97.96 -1.05
CA ALA A 611 30.50 96.91 -1.88
C ALA A 611 29.59 95.69 -2.14
N SER A 612 28.60 95.42 -1.27
CA SER A 612 27.58 94.39 -1.50
C SER A 612 26.42 94.86 -2.39
N GLU A 613 26.15 96.16 -2.43
CA GLU A 613 25.09 96.78 -3.25
C GLU A 613 25.56 97.09 -4.69
N TRP A 614 26.86 97.30 -4.92
CA TRP A 614 27.44 97.33 -6.28
C TRP A 614 27.50 95.95 -6.97
N GLY A 615 27.32 94.86 -6.21
CA GLY A 615 27.16 93.50 -6.74
C GLY A 615 25.77 93.24 -7.35
N LYS A 616 24.73 93.95 -6.89
CA LYS A 616 23.35 93.84 -7.38
C LYS A 616 23.10 94.66 -8.65
N VAL A 617 23.86 95.74 -8.89
CA VAL A 617 23.70 96.61 -10.08
C VAL A 617 24.33 96.02 -11.35
N ARG A 618 25.24 95.03 -11.24
CA ARG A 618 25.76 94.29 -12.40
C ARG A 618 24.96 93.03 -12.77
N ASN A 619 23.93 92.69 -11.99
CA ASN A 619 23.05 91.56 -12.23
C ASN A 619 21.60 91.96 -11.95
N GLN A 620 20.91 92.46 -12.99
CA GLN A 620 19.51 92.16 -13.36
C GLN A 620 18.86 93.34 -14.12
N PRO A 621 17.79 93.11 -14.90
CA PRO A 621 17.54 91.98 -15.81
C PRO A 621 16.85 92.45 -17.13
N GLN A 622 17.03 91.75 -18.25
CA GLN A 622 16.04 91.78 -19.34
C GLN A 622 15.01 90.69 -19.06
N LEU A 623 14.06 91.05 -18.18
CA LEU A 623 12.79 90.35 -17.96
C LEU A 623 11.85 90.68 -19.13
N SER A 624 12.01 89.95 -20.23
CA SER A 624 10.98 89.79 -21.26
C SER A 624 10.85 88.29 -21.55
N GLY A 625 10.22 87.59 -20.60
CA GLY A 625 9.98 86.16 -20.70
C GLY A 625 9.65 85.46 -19.38
N CYS A 626 8.97 86.12 -18.44
CA CYS A 626 8.30 85.41 -17.35
C CYS A 626 6.80 85.35 -17.65
N LEU A 627 6.36 84.20 -18.17
CA LEU A 627 4.96 83.81 -18.18
C LEU A 627 4.85 82.47 -17.42
N ASN A 628 4.38 82.62 -16.18
CA ASN A 628 3.62 81.68 -15.35
C ASN A 628 3.70 80.19 -15.68
N VAL A 629 4.29 79.43 -14.76
CA VAL A 629 3.71 78.14 -14.35
C VAL A 629 3.32 78.29 -12.89
N THR A 630 2.03 78.55 -12.70
CA THR A 630 1.27 78.47 -11.46
C THR A 630 1.31 77.06 -10.90
N ASP A 631 1.82 76.91 -9.68
CA ASP A 631 1.36 75.89 -8.74
C ASP A 631 -0.05 76.28 -8.25
N GLY A 632 -0.98 75.32 -8.34
CA GLY A 632 -2.35 75.42 -7.83
C GLY A 632 -2.95 74.03 -7.75
N GLY A 633 -3.02 73.49 -6.54
CA GLY A 633 -3.46 72.12 -6.27
C GLY A 633 -4.96 71.86 -6.41
N SER A 634 -5.33 70.59 -6.28
CA SER A 634 -6.69 70.14 -5.95
C SER A 634 -6.66 69.14 -4.79
N CYS A 635 -7.41 69.47 -3.74
CA CYS A 635 -7.92 68.54 -2.73
C CYS A 635 -9.40 68.21 -3.02
N SER A 636 -9.79 66.94 -2.85
CA SER A 636 -11.03 66.47 -2.18
C SER A 636 -11.00 64.93 -2.17
N ALA A 637 -10.78 64.24 -1.04
CA ALA A 637 -11.65 64.00 0.12
C ALA A 637 -12.84 63.05 -0.15
N PHE A 638 -12.60 61.72 -0.08
CA PHE A 638 -13.19 60.77 0.88
C PHE A 638 -12.35 59.49 0.94
#